data_AF-A0A520PNF7-F1
#
_entry.id   AF-A0A520PNF7-F1
#
_cell.length_a   1.000
_cell.length_b   1.000
_cell.length_c   1.000
_cell.angle_alpha   90.00
_cell.angle_beta   90.00
_cell.angle_gamma   90.00
#
_symmetry.space_group_name_H-M   'P 1'
#
loop_
_entity.id
_entity.type
_entity.pdbx_description
1 polymer ?
#
loop_
_entity_poly.entity_id
_entity_poly.type
_entity_poly.pdbx_seq_one_letter_code
_entity_poly.pdbx_strand_id
1 'polypeptide(L)'
;MKQQQFLNLATAGEAEEKFWDAVKPQPLGEELVLLEKSHGRILACDVLARHNVPYFDRSNFDGFALRAEDTFGAQETAPVLLKLNPEILACGVIPKIDVTPGTATPISTGGVLPRGADGVVMIENTFPDENTYSGENQIKVVKPIAPSSGVSLAGSDIGAGEVVLRIGEYLGYRETGTLAALGEAKVKVWKKPKVAVISSGNELISPGEQMEIGKVYDSNSTLIAHAVEELGCEAVRFGIVADNDTQIEKVLRQALELDFVLLSGGTSKGEGDLNYQVFENFQKLGVLVHGVSLKPGKPLCLALLEETPAAILPGFPTSSTFTFHKFIAPVLRVMAGLELERSTYIKAKVPQRINSEKGRTEFNLVHLVHNENGFSAYSTGKGSGSITGFARADGFMEIPRNTEMLEAGEITNIHLLGKTARPPDLMIIGSHCVGLDFLIGEIKKLGISCKFLAVGSTSGIQAAQRGECDLAGTHLMEKGSNQYNHHLLTPEIALIKGYRRSQGLLFRKDDSRFALIENNVEKTTRQLIEDQNLRMINRNLGSGTRVLLDRILGDRRPSGFFQEAKSHNSVAAAIAQKRADWGIAIQSVAEDSGLEFIPIQDEEYDFVIPQKRLNRPEVRQFIDLLRKPRIQTQLNKLGLKVDTRELKT
;
A
#
# COMPACT_ATOMS: atom_id res chain seq x y z
N MET A 1 30.31 30.78 7.55
CA MET A 1 29.55 29.51 7.56
C MET A 1 30.44 28.42 8.15
N LYS A 2 30.26 28.10 9.43
CA LYS A 2 30.96 26.97 10.08
C LYS A 2 30.10 25.72 9.89
N GLN A 3 30.59 24.73 9.13
CA GLN A 3 29.86 23.49 8.92
C GLN A 3 30.00 22.59 10.16
N GLN A 4 28.94 22.47 10.97
CA GLN A 4 28.90 21.45 12.02
C GLN A 4 28.65 20.07 11.39
N GLN A 5 29.51 19.10 11.71
CA GLN A 5 29.35 17.72 11.27
C GLN A 5 28.77 16.88 12.42
N PHE A 6 27.92 15.90 12.12
CA PHE A 6 27.64 14.82 13.07
C PHE A 6 28.94 14.05 13.33
N LEU A 7 29.65 14.42 14.40
CA LEU A 7 30.94 13.82 14.75
C LEU A 7 30.77 12.43 15.36
N ASN A 8 29.62 12.17 16.01
CA ASN A 8 29.25 10.87 16.58
C ASN A 8 27.83 10.48 16.11
N LEU A 9 27.72 9.61 15.10
CA LEU A 9 26.44 9.05 14.67
C LEU A 9 26.18 7.74 15.41
N ALA A 10 25.01 7.60 16.01
CA ALA A 10 24.56 6.32 16.56
C ALA A 10 24.34 5.30 15.43
N THR A 11 24.58 4.02 15.71
CA THR A 11 24.07 2.95 14.85
C THR A 11 22.54 2.83 14.98
N ALA A 12 21.89 2.13 14.05
CA ALA A 12 20.45 1.91 14.13
C ALA A 12 20.04 1.18 15.42
N GLY A 13 20.80 0.15 15.82
CA GLY A 13 20.55 -0.60 17.06
C GLY A 13 20.73 0.25 18.31
N GLU A 14 21.82 1.01 18.40
CA GLU A 14 22.07 1.92 19.54
C GLU A 14 20.98 3.00 19.67
N ALA A 15 20.50 3.53 18.54
CA ALA A 15 19.46 4.55 18.55
C ALA A 15 18.11 3.98 19.03
N GLU A 16 17.80 2.74 18.62
CA GLU A 16 16.62 2.01 19.06
C GLU A 16 16.70 1.73 20.56
N GLU A 17 17.77 1.10 21.03
CA GLU A 17 17.98 0.79 22.45
C GLU A 17 17.86 2.02 23.35
N LYS A 18 18.57 3.11 23.03
CA LYS A 18 18.51 4.36 23.82
C LYS A 18 17.10 4.95 23.88
N PHE A 19 16.36 4.91 22.77
CA PHE A 19 15.01 5.47 22.73
C PHE A 19 14.05 4.60 23.54
N TRP A 20 14.14 3.28 23.41
CA TRP A 20 13.34 2.34 24.17
C TRP A 20 13.61 2.40 25.68
N ASP A 21 14.87 2.52 26.09
CA ASP A 21 15.26 2.61 27.49
C ASP A 21 14.79 3.91 28.15
N ALA A 22 14.76 5.01 27.39
CA ALA A 22 14.27 6.29 27.88
C ALA A 22 12.73 6.34 27.94
N VAL A 23 12.05 5.87 26.89
CA VAL A 23 10.59 5.95 26.76
C VAL A 23 9.88 4.90 27.61
N LYS A 24 10.42 3.67 27.68
CA LYS A 24 9.81 2.50 28.33
C LYS A 24 8.33 2.35 27.96
N PRO A 25 8.02 2.15 26.67
CA PRO A 25 6.65 2.23 26.18
C PRO A 25 5.75 1.21 26.86
N GLN A 26 4.57 1.68 27.24
CA GLN A 26 3.51 0.89 27.88
C GLN A 26 2.14 1.49 27.53
N PRO A 27 1.05 0.71 27.60
CA PRO A 27 -0.28 1.24 27.37
C PRO A 27 -0.62 2.40 28.32
N LEU A 28 -1.24 3.46 27.79
CA LEU A 28 -1.54 4.71 28.53
C LEU A 28 -2.72 4.60 29.53
N GLY A 29 -3.15 3.38 29.82
CA GLY A 29 -4.28 3.07 30.70
C GLY A 29 -5.56 2.67 29.96
N GLU A 30 -6.53 2.20 30.73
CA GLU A 30 -7.81 1.69 30.24
C GLU A 30 -8.89 2.77 30.21
N GLU A 31 -9.87 2.60 29.32
CA GLU A 31 -11.14 3.33 29.32
C GLU A 31 -12.31 2.38 29.00
N LEU A 32 -13.51 2.74 29.45
CA LEU A 32 -14.73 1.97 29.22
C LEU A 32 -15.55 2.64 28.11
N VAL A 33 -15.72 1.94 26.98
CA VAL A 33 -16.46 2.45 25.82
C VAL A 33 -17.73 1.65 25.57
N LEU A 34 -18.73 2.24 24.91
CA LEU A 34 -19.88 1.50 24.39
C LEU A 34 -19.41 0.50 23.32
N LEU A 35 -20.06 -0.66 23.24
CA LEU A 35 -19.74 -1.69 22.24
C LEU A 35 -19.72 -1.13 20.80
N GLU A 36 -20.68 -0.25 20.47
CA GLU A 36 -20.78 0.41 19.16
C GLU A 36 -19.54 1.26 18.80
N LYS A 37 -18.81 1.74 19.82
CA LYS A 37 -17.58 2.53 19.66
C LYS A 37 -16.30 1.72 19.91
N SER A 38 -16.44 0.41 20.13
CA SER A 38 -15.32 -0.48 20.41
C SER A 38 -14.65 -1.03 19.14
N HIS A 39 -15.30 -0.94 17.97
CA HIS A 39 -14.70 -1.38 16.72
C HIS A 39 -13.39 -0.63 16.43
N GLY A 40 -12.32 -1.38 16.12
CA GLY A 40 -10.98 -0.84 15.90
C GLY A 40 -10.25 -0.41 17.17
N ARG A 41 -10.76 -0.76 18.36
CA ARG A 41 -10.06 -0.58 19.64
C ARG A 41 -9.32 -1.85 20.04
N ILE A 42 -8.42 -1.74 21.02
CA ILE A 42 -7.67 -2.87 21.56
C ILE A 42 -8.18 -3.19 22.95
N LEU A 43 -8.44 -4.47 23.22
CA LEU A 43 -9.00 -4.93 24.48
C LEU A 43 -7.99 -4.78 25.64
N ALA A 44 -8.42 -4.20 26.77
CA ALA A 44 -7.55 -3.93 27.92
C ALA A 44 -7.56 -5.02 29.01
N CYS A 45 -8.46 -6.01 28.91
CA CYS A 45 -8.54 -7.11 29.84
C CYS A 45 -9.17 -8.34 29.18
N ASP A 46 -8.95 -9.52 29.74
CA ASP A 46 -9.67 -10.72 29.33
C ASP A 46 -11.18 -10.53 29.49
N VAL A 47 -11.96 -11.02 28.53
CA VAL A 47 -13.43 -11.03 28.59
C VAL A 47 -13.90 -12.43 28.90
N LEU A 48 -14.59 -12.56 30.03
CA LEU A 48 -15.19 -13.81 30.46
C LEU A 48 -16.67 -13.86 30.10
N ALA A 49 -17.14 -15.01 29.63
CA ALA A 49 -18.56 -15.24 29.44
C ALA A 49 -19.27 -15.32 30.80
N ARG A 50 -20.23 -14.41 31.04
CA ARG A 50 -21.02 -14.43 32.30
C ARG A 50 -22.10 -15.51 32.29
N HIS A 51 -22.49 -15.93 31.11
CA HIS A 51 -23.60 -16.82 30.85
C HIS A 51 -23.20 -17.81 29.76
N ASN A 52 -23.85 -18.96 29.76
CA ASN A 52 -23.71 -19.95 28.69
C ASN A 52 -24.22 -19.37 27.36
N VAL A 53 -23.57 -19.74 26.26
CA VAL A 53 -24.06 -19.52 24.90
C VAL A 53 -24.16 -20.89 24.21
N PRO A 54 -25.37 -21.33 23.79
CA PRO A 54 -26.67 -20.74 24.14
C PRO A 54 -26.96 -20.81 25.65
N TYR A 55 -27.89 -19.99 26.14
CA TYR A 55 -28.21 -19.91 27.59
C TYR A 55 -29.05 -21.08 28.11
N PHE A 56 -29.78 -21.72 27.21
CA PHE A 56 -30.69 -22.84 27.46
C PHE A 56 -30.58 -23.85 26.31
N ASP A 57 -31.01 -25.08 26.57
CA ASP A 57 -31.11 -26.11 25.54
C ASP A 57 -32.13 -25.67 24.49
N ARG A 58 -31.73 -25.64 23.23
CA ARG A 58 -32.56 -25.11 22.14
C ARG A 58 -32.65 -26.05 20.96
N SER A 59 -33.76 -25.96 20.24
CA SER A 59 -33.94 -26.70 18.98
C SER A 59 -33.04 -26.16 17.87
N ASN A 60 -32.47 -27.07 17.07
CA ASN A 60 -31.75 -26.76 15.84
C ASN A 60 -32.66 -26.76 14.60
N PHE A 61 -33.91 -27.21 14.74
CA PHE A 61 -34.85 -27.40 13.63
C PHE A 61 -36.26 -26.92 14.00
N ASP A 62 -37.08 -26.68 12.98
CA ASP A 62 -38.52 -26.65 13.15
C ASP A 62 -39.05 -28.08 13.20
N GLY A 63 -39.94 -28.37 14.16
CA GLY A 63 -40.45 -29.73 14.34
C GLY A 63 -41.09 -29.95 15.70
N PHE A 64 -40.75 -31.08 16.34
CA PHE A 64 -41.42 -31.52 17.56
C PHE A 64 -40.41 -31.99 18.61
N ALA A 65 -40.44 -31.36 19.78
CA ALA A 65 -39.69 -31.77 20.95
C ALA A 65 -40.36 -32.98 21.60
N LEU A 66 -39.61 -34.06 21.78
CA LEU A 66 -40.13 -35.34 22.22
C LEU A 66 -39.08 -36.12 23.03
N ARG A 67 -39.48 -37.26 23.59
CA ARG A 67 -38.57 -38.28 24.14
C ARG A 67 -38.11 -39.18 23.01
N ALA A 68 -36.82 -39.21 22.71
CA ALA A 68 -36.24 -39.95 21.60
C ALA A 68 -36.64 -41.43 21.63
N GLU A 69 -36.71 -42.04 22.82
CA GLU A 69 -37.15 -43.41 23.01
C GLU A 69 -38.59 -43.69 22.54
N ASP A 70 -39.48 -42.68 22.57
CA ASP A 70 -40.84 -42.79 22.06
C ASP A 70 -40.87 -42.84 20.53
N THR A 71 -39.74 -42.62 19.84
CA THR A 71 -39.62 -42.78 18.38
C THR A 71 -38.97 -44.10 17.97
N PHE A 72 -38.47 -44.91 18.92
CA PHE A 72 -37.75 -46.13 18.58
C PHE A 72 -38.64 -47.12 17.84
N GLY A 73 -38.16 -47.59 16.69
CA GLY A 73 -38.93 -48.47 15.81
C GLY A 73 -39.82 -47.74 14.78
N ALA A 74 -39.90 -46.41 14.81
CA ALA A 74 -40.57 -45.64 13.75
C ALA A 74 -39.96 -45.93 12.37
N GLN A 75 -40.81 -46.17 11.38
CA GLN A 75 -40.43 -46.34 9.97
C GLN A 75 -41.51 -45.73 9.07
N GLU A 76 -41.21 -45.41 7.82
CA GLU A 76 -42.20 -44.87 6.87
C GLU A 76 -43.43 -45.79 6.71
N THR A 77 -43.21 -47.10 6.69
CA THR A 77 -44.29 -48.11 6.60
C THR A 77 -44.96 -48.43 7.93
N ALA A 78 -44.39 -47.96 9.05
CA ALA A 78 -44.87 -48.20 10.41
C ALA A 78 -44.55 -46.99 11.30
N PRO A 79 -45.25 -45.85 11.12
CA PRO A 79 -44.98 -44.65 11.89
C PRO A 79 -45.42 -44.81 13.35
N VAL A 80 -44.71 -44.13 14.25
CA VAL A 80 -45.16 -44.00 15.64
C VAL A 80 -46.06 -42.78 15.77
N LEU A 81 -47.19 -42.94 16.45
CA LEU A 81 -48.13 -41.86 16.74
C LEU A 81 -47.79 -41.21 18.08
N LEU A 82 -47.62 -39.88 18.08
CA LEU A 82 -47.42 -39.09 19.29
C LEU A 82 -48.52 -38.03 19.41
N LYS A 83 -49.06 -37.86 20.61
CA LYS A 83 -50.05 -36.84 20.91
C LYS A 83 -49.39 -35.48 21.06
N LEU A 84 -49.93 -34.46 20.40
CA LEU A 84 -49.40 -33.11 20.53
C LEU A 84 -49.88 -32.47 21.84
N ASN A 85 -48.94 -31.91 22.58
CA ASN A 85 -49.23 -30.98 23.65
C ASN A 85 -49.86 -29.70 23.06
N PRO A 86 -50.74 -29.02 23.80
CA PRO A 86 -51.46 -27.85 23.30
C PRO A 86 -50.59 -26.58 23.19
N GLU A 87 -49.37 -26.59 23.73
CA GLU A 87 -48.44 -25.46 23.65
C GLU A 87 -47.63 -25.48 22.34
N ILE A 88 -47.27 -24.30 21.81
CA ILE A 88 -46.37 -24.15 20.66
C ILE A 88 -45.17 -23.33 21.12
N LEU A 89 -43.98 -23.90 21.01
CA LEU A 89 -42.73 -23.32 21.49
C LEU A 89 -42.03 -22.55 20.37
N ALA A 90 -42.52 -21.34 20.11
CA ALA A 90 -41.82 -20.37 19.27
C ALA A 90 -40.62 -19.73 20.01
N CYS A 91 -39.74 -19.05 19.28
CA CYS A 91 -38.62 -18.30 19.88
C CYS A 91 -39.11 -17.31 20.94
N GLY A 92 -38.49 -17.35 22.13
CA GLY A 92 -38.85 -16.49 23.27
C GLY A 92 -40.00 -17.01 24.15
N VAL A 93 -40.61 -18.16 23.82
CA VAL A 93 -41.62 -18.81 24.66
C VAL A 93 -40.96 -19.75 25.65
N ILE A 94 -41.29 -19.60 26.93
CA ILE A 94 -40.86 -20.50 28.00
C ILE A 94 -41.87 -21.67 28.09
N PRO A 95 -41.43 -22.93 27.96
CA PRO A 95 -42.31 -24.08 28.05
C PRO A 95 -42.96 -24.19 29.42
N LYS A 96 -44.25 -24.57 29.44
CA LYS A 96 -45.02 -24.76 30.67
C LYS A 96 -45.51 -26.19 30.84
N ILE A 97 -45.47 -26.98 29.77
CA ILE A 97 -45.95 -28.36 29.75
C ILE A 97 -44.74 -29.28 29.54
N ASP A 98 -44.59 -30.25 30.44
CA ASP A 98 -43.56 -31.27 30.30
C ASP A 98 -43.94 -32.25 29.19
N VAL A 99 -42.96 -32.70 28.42
CA VAL A 99 -43.11 -33.81 27.48
C VAL A 99 -43.13 -35.12 28.29
N THR A 100 -44.26 -35.82 28.20
CA THR A 100 -44.52 -37.10 28.86
C THR A 100 -44.50 -38.26 27.84
N PRO A 101 -44.45 -39.53 28.28
CA PRO A 101 -44.44 -40.65 27.35
C PRO A 101 -45.57 -40.63 26.32
N GLY A 102 -45.20 -40.78 25.03
CA GLY A 102 -46.14 -40.78 23.91
C GLY A 102 -46.66 -39.39 23.52
N THR A 103 -46.05 -38.32 24.03
CA THR A 103 -46.41 -36.93 23.68
C THR A 103 -45.26 -36.21 22.99
N ALA A 104 -45.58 -35.16 22.24
CA ALA A 104 -44.62 -34.27 21.62
C ALA A 104 -45.12 -32.82 21.66
N THR A 105 -44.21 -31.86 21.77
CA THR A 105 -44.53 -30.43 21.75
C THR A 105 -44.02 -29.80 20.46
N PRO A 106 -44.88 -29.13 19.65
CA PRO A 106 -44.44 -28.33 18.51
C PRO A 106 -43.41 -27.27 18.92
N ILE A 107 -42.26 -27.23 18.24
CA ILE A 107 -41.15 -26.33 18.56
C ILE A 107 -40.53 -25.75 17.30
N SER A 108 -40.21 -24.47 17.32
CA SER A 108 -39.46 -23.80 16.25
C SER A 108 -37.95 -23.86 16.51
N THR A 109 -37.17 -23.67 15.46
CA THR A 109 -35.71 -23.49 15.53
C THR A 109 -35.38 -22.37 16.50
N GLY A 110 -34.52 -22.65 17.48
CA GLY A 110 -34.17 -21.71 18.56
C GLY A 110 -35.14 -21.69 19.74
N GLY A 111 -36.25 -22.43 19.68
CA GLY A 111 -37.18 -22.62 20.80
C GLY A 111 -36.51 -23.33 21.98
N VAL A 112 -36.95 -23.00 23.20
CA VAL A 112 -36.45 -23.59 24.45
C VAL A 112 -36.95 -25.04 24.56
N LEU A 113 -36.07 -25.99 24.83
CA LEU A 113 -36.45 -27.39 24.98
C LEU A 113 -37.32 -27.59 26.25
N PRO A 114 -38.53 -28.17 26.15
CA PRO A 114 -39.39 -28.44 27.30
C PRO A 114 -38.80 -29.53 28.19
N ARG A 115 -39.14 -29.50 29.48
CA ARG A 115 -38.77 -30.58 30.41
C ARG A 115 -39.34 -31.91 29.92
N GLY A 116 -38.57 -32.98 30.10
CA GLY A 116 -38.95 -34.33 29.66
C GLY A 116 -38.61 -34.63 28.20
N ALA A 117 -38.39 -33.63 27.34
CA ALA A 117 -37.84 -33.85 26.01
C ALA A 117 -36.32 -34.01 26.06
N ASP A 118 -35.78 -34.92 25.24
CA ASP A 118 -34.34 -35.12 25.07
C ASP A 118 -33.91 -35.05 23.60
N GLY A 119 -34.85 -34.84 22.66
CA GLY A 119 -34.55 -34.68 21.24
C GLY A 119 -35.63 -33.91 20.49
N VAL A 120 -35.28 -33.46 19.28
CA VAL A 120 -36.21 -32.81 18.35
C VAL A 120 -36.20 -33.55 17.03
N VAL A 121 -37.38 -34.00 16.59
CA VAL A 121 -37.57 -34.53 15.23
C VAL A 121 -37.93 -33.37 14.30
N MET A 122 -37.27 -33.31 13.14
CA MET A 122 -37.56 -32.31 12.12
C MET A 122 -38.96 -32.52 11.54
N ILE A 123 -39.66 -31.42 11.22
CA ILE A 123 -41.01 -31.45 10.68
C ILE A 123 -41.13 -32.33 9.42
N GLU A 124 -40.09 -32.38 8.58
CA GLU A 124 -40.01 -33.18 7.37
C GLU A 124 -40.05 -34.70 7.63
N ASN A 125 -39.72 -35.15 8.84
CA ASN A 125 -39.81 -36.55 9.25
C ASN A 125 -41.12 -36.85 10.01
N THR A 126 -42.12 -35.99 9.86
CA THR A 126 -43.43 -36.13 10.50
C THR A 126 -44.58 -35.82 9.54
N PHE A 127 -45.74 -36.42 9.80
CA PHE A 127 -46.99 -36.11 9.10
C PHE A 127 -48.12 -35.88 10.10
N PRO A 128 -49.07 -34.97 9.82
CA PRO A 128 -50.28 -34.87 10.63
C PRO A 128 -51.07 -36.19 10.55
N ASP A 129 -51.70 -36.60 11.66
CA ASP A 129 -52.63 -37.73 11.61
C ASP A 129 -54.03 -37.29 11.16
N GLU A 130 -54.33 -37.50 9.88
CA GLU A 130 -55.62 -37.14 9.26
C GLU A 130 -56.79 -38.07 9.64
N ASN A 131 -56.55 -39.15 10.40
CA ASN A 131 -57.56 -40.18 10.74
C ASN A 131 -58.40 -39.92 12.00
N THR A 132 -58.36 -38.72 12.57
CA THR A 132 -58.96 -38.44 13.89
C THR A 132 -60.45 -38.07 13.82
N TYR A 133 -61.31 -39.09 13.86
CA TYR A 133 -62.73 -38.92 14.22
C TYR A 133 -62.93 -38.46 15.69
N SER A 134 -61.85 -38.37 16.49
CA SER A 134 -61.85 -38.12 17.95
C SER A 134 -61.45 -36.70 18.39
N GLY A 135 -61.01 -35.82 17.48
CA GLY A 135 -60.61 -34.44 17.83
C GLY A 135 -59.29 -34.31 18.61
N GLU A 136 -58.48 -35.38 18.72
CA GLU A 136 -57.14 -35.32 19.34
C GLU A 136 -56.06 -34.94 18.30
N ASN A 137 -55.25 -33.94 18.60
CA ASN A 137 -54.18 -33.49 17.70
C ASN A 137 -52.96 -34.41 17.83
N GLN A 138 -52.58 -35.16 16.77
CA GLN A 138 -51.49 -36.15 16.79
C GLN A 138 -50.59 -36.02 15.55
N ILE A 139 -49.35 -36.51 15.68
CA ILE A 139 -48.38 -36.61 14.58
C ILE A 139 -47.92 -38.05 14.38
N LYS A 140 -47.62 -38.39 13.13
CA LYS A 140 -46.92 -39.60 12.71
C LYS A 140 -45.45 -39.29 12.58
N VAL A 141 -44.61 -39.90 13.41
CA VAL A 141 -43.15 -39.87 13.27
C VAL A 141 -42.73 -41.06 12.41
N VAL A 142 -42.06 -40.79 11.28
CA VAL A 142 -41.67 -41.84 10.31
C VAL A 142 -40.20 -42.25 10.42
N LYS A 143 -39.40 -41.52 11.21
CA LYS A 143 -37.97 -41.80 11.39
C LYS A 143 -37.58 -41.66 12.87
N PRO A 144 -36.86 -42.62 13.45
CA PRO A 144 -36.43 -42.54 14.83
C PRO A 144 -35.30 -41.51 14.96
N ILE A 145 -35.21 -40.87 16.13
CA ILE A 145 -34.09 -40.01 16.50
C ILE A 145 -33.34 -40.59 17.70
N ALA A 146 -32.05 -40.25 17.81
CA ALA A 146 -31.26 -40.54 19.01
C ALA A 146 -31.46 -39.43 20.06
N PRO A 147 -31.22 -39.71 21.36
CA PRO A 147 -31.12 -38.66 22.37
C PRO A 147 -30.15 -37.54 21.95
N SER A 148 -30.50 -36.31 22.29
CA SER A 148 -29.84 -35.04 21.93
C SER A 148 -29.85 -34.70 20.43
N SER A 149 -30.50 -35.50 19.59
CA SER A 149 -30.61 -35.20 18.16
C SER A 149 -31.44 -33.93 17.94
N GLY A 150 -30.92 -33.01 17.12
CA GLY A 150 -31.59 -31.74 16.84
C GLY A 150 -31.59 -30.74 17.99
N VAL A 151 -30.75 -30.94 19.01
CA VAL A 151 -30.65 -30.05 20.18
C VAL A 151 -29.24 -29.46 20.28
N SER A 152 -29.14 -28.17 20.56
CA SER A 152 -27.91 -27.53 21.06
C SER A 152 -28.06 -27.30 22.56
N LEU A 153 -27.20 -27.93 23.36
CA LEU A 153 -27.23 -27.80 24.82
C LEU A 153 -26.73 -26.41 25.26
N ALA A 154 -27.20 -25.95 26.41
CA ALA A 154 -26.72 -24.73 27.03
C ALA A 154 -25.18 -24.77 27.20
N GLY A 155 -24.49 -23.75 26.69
CA GLY A 155 -23.04 -23.61 26.81
C GLY A 155 -22.22 -24.48 25.85
N SER A 156 -22.86 -25.09 24.85
CA SER A 156 -22.17 -25.89 23.84
C SER A 156 -21.26 -25.10 22.89
N ASP A 157 -21.44 -23.78 22.80
CA ASP A 157 -20.55 -22.87 22.06
C ASP A 157 -19.57 -22.17 23.01
N ILE A 158 -20.10 -21.49 24.03
CA ILE A 158 -19.31 -20.80 25.06
C ILE A 158 -19.84 -21.15 26.45
N GLY A 159 -18.97 -21.65 27.32
CA GLY A 159 -19.30 -21.93 28.71
C GLY A 159 -19.24 -20.70 29.61
N ALA A 160 -20.15 -20.57 30.57
CA ALA A 160 -20.04 -19.54 31.60
C ALA A 160 -18.71 -19.69 32.37
N GLY A 161 -17.98 -18.60 32.53
CA GLY A 161 -16.65 -18.53 33.14
C GLY A 161 -15.49 -18.75 32.16
N GLU A 162 -15.76 -19.12 30.92
CA GLU A 162 -14.74 -19.25 29.87
C GLU A 162 -14.20 -17.87 29.46
N VAL A 163 -12.89 -17.81 29.15
CA VAL A 163 -12.29 -16.61 28.57
C VAL A 163 -12.46 -16.65 27.05
N VAL A 164 -13.24 -15.69 26.53
CA VAL A 164 -13.64 -15.66 25.11
C VAL A 164 -12.70 -14.81 24.26
N LEU A 165 -12.26 -13.67 24.80
CA LEU A 165 -11.29 -12.78 24.16
C LEU A 165 -10.19 -12.43 25.16
N ARG A 166 -8.95 -12.31 24.68
CA ARG A 166 -7.79 -11.99 25.51
C ARG A 166 -7.40 -10.52 25.42
N ILE A 167 -6.83 -10.01 26.52
CA ILE A 167 -6.16 -8.71 26.54
C ILE A 167 -5.19 -8.55 25.35
N GLY A 168 -5.18 -7.37 24.73
CA GLY A 168 -4.35 -7.07 23.55
C GLY A 168 -4.99 -7.45 22.21
N GLU A 169 -6.13 -8.12 22.19
CA GLU A 169 -6.83 -8.42 20.94
C GLU A 169 -7.43 -7.16 20.28
N TYR A 170 -7.32 -7.11 18.95
CA TYR A 170 -7.92 -6.07 18.12
C TYR A 170 -9.41 -6.37 17.91
N LEU A 171 -10.27 -5.41 18.26
CA LEU A 171 -11.72 -5.58 18.15
C LEU A 171 -12.21 -5.31 16.72
N GLY A 172 -12.13 -6.33 15.87
CA GLY A 172 -12.74 -6.36 14.54
C GLY A 172 -14.22 -6.73 14.58
N TYR A 173 -14.84 -6.96 13.42
CA TYR A 173 -16.27 -7.29 13.34
C TYR A 173 -16.62 -8.63 14.02
N ARG A 174 -15.67 -9.56 14.05
CA ARG A 174 -15.85 -10.89 14.66
C ARG A 174 -15.85 -10.78 16.17
N GLU A 175 -14.90 -10.03 16.71
CA GLU A 175 -14.70 -9.80 18.14
C GLU A 175 -15.85 -8.96 18.70
N THR A 176 -16.24 -7.87 18.02
CA THR A 176 -17.39 -7.06 18.47
C THR A 176 -18.70 -7.82 18.35
N GLY A 177 -18.86 -8.70 17.35
CA GLY A 177 -20.02 -9.59 17.24
C GLY A 177 -20.09 -10.62 18.37
N THR A 178 -18.93 -11.16 18.76
CA THR A 178 -18.81 -12.08 19.90
C THR A 178 -19.18 -11.40 21.21
N LEU A 179 -18.66 -10.19 21.45
CA LEU A 179 -19.03 -9.36 22.60
C LEU A 179 -20.53 -9.05 22.65
N ALA A 180 -21.15 -8.76 21.49
CA ALA A 180 -22.59 -8.57 21.39
C ALA A 180 -23.37 -9.85 21.77
N ALA A 181 -22.92 -11.01 21.30
CA ALA A 181 -23.53 -12.31 21.61
C ALA A 181 -23.44 -12.66 23.10
N LEU A 182 -22.39 -12.21 23.78
CA LEU A 182 -22.24 -12.30 25.23
C LEU A 182 -23.09 -11.28 26.01
N GLY A 183 -23.70 -10.32 25.32
CA GLY A 183 -24.51 -9.25 25.93
C GLY A 183 -23.70 -8.10 26.51
N GLU A 184 -22.44 -7.93 26.13
CA GLU A 184 -21.57 -6.87 26.64
C GLU A 184 -21.93 -5.51 26.01
N ALA A 185 -22.59 -4.64 26.77
CA ALA A 185 -22.94 -3.29 26.31
C ALA A 185 -21.75 -2.31 26.33
N LYS A 186 -20.76 -2.57 27.18
CA LYS A 186 -19.56 -1.75 27.37
C LYS A 186 -18.32 -2.62 27.47
N VAL A 187 -17.22 -2.14 26.90
CA VAL A 187 -15.98 -2.90 26.78
C VAL A 187 -14.82 -2.06 27.31
N LYS A 188 -13.96 -2.66 28.14
CA LYS A 188 -12.72 -2.03 28.59
C LYS A 188 -11.66 -2.14 27.50
N VAL A 189 -11.19 -1.01 27.02
CA VAL A 189 -10.20 -0.91 25.93
C VAL A 189 -9.03 -0.03 26.34
N TRP A 190 -7.88 -0.23 25.72
CA TRP A 190 -6.73 0.66 25.90
C TRP A 190 -7.04 2.03 25.30
N LYS A 191 -6.69 3.11 26.01
CA LYS A 191 -6.79 4.48 25.48
C LYS A 191 -5.96 4.63 24.21
N LYS A 192 -6.45 5.43 23.26
CA LYS A 192 -5.68 5.78 22.07
C LYS A 192 -4.62 6.83 22.43
N PRO A 193 -3.33 6.59 22.18
CA PRO A 193 -2.32 7.63 22.29
C PRO A 193 -2.60 8.77 21.33
N LYS A 194 -2.55 10.00 21.80
CA LYS A 194 -2.65 11.21 20.98
C LYS A 194 -1.25 11.65 20.58
N VAL A 195 -1.02 11.75 19.27
CA VAL A 195 0.29 12.07 18.70
C VAL A 195 0.22 13.40 17.98
N ALA A 196 1.01 14.38 18.43
CA ALA A 196 1.17 15.64 17.73
C ALA A 196 1.95 15.43 16.43
N VAL A 197 1.43 15.97 15.32
CA VAL A 197 2.12 15.99 14.03
C VAL A 197 2.32 17.43 13.58
N ILE A 198 3.57 17.85 13.53
CA ILE A 198 4.01 19.21 13.23
C ILE A 198 4.91 19.17 11.99
N SER A 199 4.73 20.11 11.08
CA SER A 199 5.65 20.33 9.96
C SER A 199 6.39 21.65 10.13
N SER A 200 7.69 21.68 9.85
CA SER A 200 8.49 22.92 9.86
C SER A 200 9.23 23.08 8.54
N GLY A 201 9.16 24.28 7.97
CA GLY A 201 9.90 24.62 6.75
C GLY A 201 9.30 25.82 6.03
N ASN A 202 10.14 26.83 5.77
CA ASN A 202 9.72 28.01 5.02
C ASN A 202 9.37 27.71 3.54
N GLU A 203 9.80 26.58 3.01
CA GLU A 203 9.45 26.07 1.69
C GLU A 203 8.07 25.42 1.64
N LEU A 204 7.48 25.07 2.78
CA LEU A 204 6.25 24.27 2.81
C LEU A 204 5.02 25.13 2.53
N ILE A 205 4.10 24.55 1.75
CA ILE A 205 2.75 25.08 1.48
C ILE A 205 1.71 23.98 1.70
N SER A 206 0.47 24.39 1.98
CA SER A 206 -0.63 23.45 2.22
C SER A 206 -1.16 22.89 0.89
N PRO A 207 -1.59 21.61 0.83
CA PRO A 207 -2.30 21.09 -0.34
C PRO A 207 -3.52 21.97 -0.68
N GLY A 208 -3.63 22.38 -1.95
CA GLY A 208 -4.67 23.30 -2.44
C GLY A 208 -4.18 24.73 -2.66
N GLU A 209 -3.05 25.12 -2.08
CA GLU A 209 -2.40 26.40 -2.37
C GLU A 209 -1.69 26.36 -3.73
N GLN A 210 -1.48 27.54 -4.35
CA GLN A 210 -0.81 27.65 -5.63
C GLN A 210 0.68 27.31 -5.52
N MET A 211 1.19 26.48 -6.42
CA MET A 211 2.61 26.13 -6.47
C MET A 211 3.46 27.31 -6.98
N GLU A 212 4.54 27.60 -6.26
CA GLU A 212 5.52 28.64 -6.60
C GLU A 212 6.93 28.08 -6.65
N ILE A 213 7.83 28.76 -7.36
CA ILE A 213 9.25 28.39 -7.38
C ILE A 213 9.82 28.54 -5.96
N GLY A 214 10.43 27.47 -5.45
CA GLY A 214 10.98 27.43 -4.10
C GLY A 214 10.01 26.92 -3.04
N LYS A 215 8.75 26.62 -3.41
CA LYS A 215 7.76 25.99 -2.53
C LYS A 215 7.58 24.51 -2.85
N VAL A 216 7.16 23.74 -1.85
CA VAL A 216 6.76 22.32 -1.96
C VAL A 216 5.56 22.04 -1.05
N TYR A 217 4.68 21.14 -1.45
CA TYR A 217 3.56 20.75 -0.58
C TYR A 217 4.03 19.94 0.63
N ASP A 218 3.41 20.19 1.78
CA ASP A 218 3.59 19.34 2.96
C ASP A 218 2.89 17.98 2.79
N SER A 219 3.64 17.00 2.27
CA SER A 219 3.19 15.61 2.19
C SER A 219 3.38 14.84 3.50
N ASN A 220 4.34 15.24 4.33
CA ASN A 220 4.75 14.44 5.49
C ASN A 220 3.70 14.51 6.60
N SER A 221 3.10 15.67 6.85
CA SER A 221 2.02 15.78 7.85
C SER A 221 0.89 14.80 7.56
N THR A 222 0.49 14.65 6.30
CA THR A 222 -0.57 13.71 5.90
C THR A 222 -0.11 12.27 6.04
N LEU A 223 1.09 11.96 5.53
CA LEU A 223 1.64 10.61 5.56
C LEU A 223 1.83 10.10 7.00
N ILE A 224 2.41 10.92 7.88
CA ILE A 224 2.69 10.55 9.28
C ILE A 224 1.38 10.43 10.06
N ALA A 225 0.44 11.37 9.89
CA ALA A 225 -0.84 11.33 10.60
C ALA A 225 -1.61 10.02 10.30
N HIS A 226 -1.72 9.63 9.04
CA HIS A 226 -2.38 8.37 8.69
C HIS A 226 -1.59 7.15 9.19
N ALA A 227 -0.26 7.18 9.11
CA ALA A 227 0.56 6.10 9.63
C ALA A 227 0.41 5.94 11.16
N VAL A 228 0.22 7.04 11.91
CA VAL A 228 -0.11 7.02 13.35
C VAL A 228 -1.50 6.38 13.58
N GLU A 229 -2.51 6.78 12.81
CA GLU A 229 -3.87 6.25 12.92
C GLU A 229 -3.94 4.75 12.64
N GLU A 230 -3.18 4.25 11.67
CA GLU A 230 -3.05 2.82 11.35
C GLU A 230 -2.46 1.99 12.51
N LEU A 231 -1.73 2.63 13.44
CA LEU A 231 -1.20 2.00 14.65
C LEU A 231 -2.16 2.06 15.84
N GLY A 232 -3.41 2.49 15.64
CA GLY A 232 -4.42 2.57 16.70
C GLY A 232 -4.33 3.83 17.56
N CYS A 233 -3.50 4.80 17.15
CA CYS A 233 -3.36 6.11 17.80
C CYS A 233 -4.32 7.15 17.20
N GLU A 234 -4.36 8.35 17.78
CA GLU A 234 -5.07 9.53 17.28
C GLU A 234 -4.04 10.58 16.86
N ALA A 235 -4.07 11.03 15.61
CA ALA A 235 -3.14 12.06 15.12
C ALA A 235 -3.74 13.47 15.28
N VAL A 236 -3.03 14.36 15.96
CA VAL A 236 -3.41 15.77 16.14
C VAL A 236 -2.46 16.63 15.30
N ARG A 237 -2.99 17.22 14.21
CA ARG A 237 -2.19 18.00 13.25
C ARG A 237 -2.12 19.46 13.68
N PHE A 238 -0.90 19.96 13.90
CA PHE A 238 -0.63 21.36 14.24
C PHE A 238 -0.34 22.23 13.02
N GLY A 239 -0.19 21.63 11.83
CA GLY A 239 0.05 22.34 10.57
C GLY A 239 1.52 22.68 10.32
N ILE A 240 1.73 23.64 9.42
CA ILE A 240 3.06 24.12 9.02
C ILE A 240 3.44 25.30 9.92
N VAL A 241 4.59 25.17 10.58
CA VAL A 241 5.22 26.22 11.40
C VAL A 241 6.40 26.79 10.62
N ALA A 242 6.57 28.11 10.65
CA ALA A 242 7.74 28.75 10.05
C ALA A 242 9.02 28.36 10.80
N ASP A 243 10.17 28.37 10.12
CA ASP A 243 11.46 28.09 10.77
C ASP A 243 11.87 29.29 11.66
N ASN A 244 11.20 29.42 12.80
CA ASN A 244 11.44 30.40 13.84
C ASN A 244 11.38 29.73 15.23
N ASP A 245 12.44 29.91 16.02
CA ASP A 245 12.62 29.31 17.35
C ASP A 245 11.41 29.56 18.26
N THR A 246 10.97 30.81 18.39
CA THR A 246 9.88 31.18 19.30
C THR A 246 8.54 30.58 18.88
N GLN A 247 8.28 30.47 17.57
CA GLN A 247 7.05 29.87 17.05
C GLN A 247 7.06 28.35 17.24
N ILE A 248 8.18 27.70 16.94
CA ILE A 248 8.35 26.26 17.11
C ILE A 248 8.24 25.89 18.59
N GLU A 249 8.90 26.62 19.49
CA GLU A 249 8.81 26.38 20.93
C GLU A 249 7.37 26.52 21.44
N LYS A 250 6.65 27.57 21.01
CA LYS A 250 5.26 27.78 21.39
C LYS A 250 4.36 26.61 20.99
N VAL A 251 4.53 26.11 19.76
CA VAL A 251 3.76 24.96 19.26
C VAL A 251 4.15 23.68 20.00
N LEU A 252 5.45 23.47 20.26
CA LEU A 252 5.93 22.32 21.02
C LEU A 252 5.35 22.29 22.43
N ARG A 253 5.28 23.42 23.13
CA ARG A 253 4.66 23.49 24.47
C ARG A 253 3.20 23.02 24.48
N GLN A 254 2.45 23.32 23.43
CA GLN A 254 1.08 22.81 23.27
C GLN A 254 1.07 21.32 22.90
N ALA A 255 1.99 20.88 22.06
CA ALA A 255 2.11 19.50 21.63
C ALA A 255 2.54 18.54 22.75
N LEU A 256 3.29 19.03 23.74
CA LEU A 256 3.72 18.26 24.91
C LEU A 256 2.56 17.92 25.88
N GLU A 257 1.40 18.55 25.73
CA GLU A 257 0.17 18.13 26.44
C GLU A 257 -0.40 16.81 25.89
N LEU A 258 0.12 16.33 24.75
CA LEU A 258 -0.23 15.04 24.14
C LEU A 258 0.80 13.96 24.50
N ASP A 259 0.51 12.72 24.09
CA ASP A 259 1.27 11.54 24.53
C ASP A 259 2.57 11.31 23.73
N PHE A 260 2.69 11.93 22.54
CA PHE A 260 3.88 11.80 21.69
C PHE A 260 3.98 13.00 20.73
N VAL A 261 5.19 13.46 20.41
CA VAL A 261 5.42 14.55 19.45
C VAL A 261 6.24 14.11 18.24
N LEU A 262 5.71 14.34 17.04
CA LEU A 262 6.39 14.15 15.77
C LEU A 262 6.53 15.47 15.02
N LEU A 263 7.78 15.92 14.86
CA LEU A 263 8.11 17.08 14.05
C LEU A 263 8.75 16.60 12.75
N SER A 264 8.24 17.03 11.61
CA SER A 264 8.79 16.71 10.29
C SER A 264 9.36 17.97 9.63
N GLY A 265 10.66 17.95 9.30
CA GLY A 265 11.32 19.05 8.61
C GLY A 265 12.46 19.68 9.41
N GLY A 266 13.23 20.57 8.76
CA GLY A 266 14.31 21.37 9.38
C GLY A 266 15.62 20.65 9.76
N THR A 267 15.83 19.38 9.41
CA THR A 267 16.99 18.59 9.89
C THR A 267 18.28 18.71 9.04
N SER A 268 18.54 19.88 8.46
CA SER A 268 19.67 20.07 7.53
C SER A 268 20.96 20.50 8.22
N LYS A 269 22.11 20.01 7.71
CA LYS A 269 23.47 20.39 8.14
C LYS A 269 23.82 21.83 7.73
N GLY A 270 23.29 22.81 8.43
CA GLY A 270 23.66 24.22 8.30
C GLY A 270 23.58 24.94 9.65
N GLU A 271 23.81 26.26 9.66
CA GLU A 271 23.63 27.15 10.84
C GLU A 271 22.16 27.23 11.31
N GLY A 272 21.27 26.32 10.87
CA GLY A 272 19.82 26.35 11.02
C GLY A 272 19.19 25.01 11.38
N ASP A 273 19.83 24.15 12.18
CA ASP A 273 19.15 23.01 12.82
C ASP A 273 18.31 23.51 14.02
N LEU A 274 17.37 24.38 13.69
CA LEU A 274 16.55 25.15 14.63
C LEU A 274 15.69 24.22 15.49
N ASN A 275 15.15 23.17 14.88
CA ASN A 275 14.29 22.20 15.58
C ASN A 275 15.07 21.43 16.65
N TYR A 276 16.31 21.03 16.35
CA TYR A 276 17.19 20.40 17.34
C TYR A 276 17.51 21.36 18.49
N GLN A 277 17.87 22.61 18.19
CA GLN A 277 18.18 23.62 19.22
C GLN A 277 16.98 23.90 20.12
N VAL A 278 15.78 23.97 19.56
CA VAL A 278 14.55 24.15 20.34
C VAL A 278 14.28 22.91 21.22
N PHE A 279 14.55 21.68 20.75
CA PHE A 279 14.44 20.47 21.57
C PHE A 279 15.42 20.49 22.76
N GLU A 280 16.65 20.99 22.59
CA GLU A 280 17.62 21.13 23.69
C GLU A 280 17.17 22.10 24.79
N ASN A 281 16.24 23.01 24.51
CA ASN A 281 15.71 23.95 25.52
C ASN A 281 14.76 23.29 26.54
N PHE A 282 14.22 22.10 26.26
CA PHE A 282 13.32 21.38 27.17
C PHE A 282 14.13 20.47 28.13
N GLN A 283 14.08 20.75 29.44
CA GLN A 283 14.93 20.09 30.44
C GLN A 283 14.34 18.75 30.93
N LYS A 284 15.14 17.66 30.90
CA LYS A 284 15.18 16.51 31.83
C LYS A 284 16.14 15.41 31.30
N LEU A 285 15.92 15.02 30.06
CA LEU A 285 16.72 14.06 29.29
C LEU A 285 17.08 14.61 27.92
N GLY A 286 16.17 15.41 27.33
CA GLY A 286 16.44 16.17 26.11
C GLY A 286 16.66 15.25 24.91
N VAL A 287 17.56 15.65 24.01
CA VAL A 287 17.89 14.84 22.83
C VAL A 287 18.75 13.64 23.22
N LEU A 288 18.25 12.45 22.90
CA LEU A 288 18.90 11.16 23.18
C LEU A 288 19.81 10.72 22.03
N VAL A 289 19.35 10.98 20.80
CA VAL A 289 20.03 10.62 19.56
C VAL A 289 19.92 11.79 18.61
N HIS A 290 21.06 12.28 18.12
CA HIS A 290 21.10 13.28 17.07
C HIS A 290 21.86 12.75 15.85
N GLY A 291 21.09 12.19 14.93
CA GLY A 291 21.59 11.58 13.71
C GLY A 291 21.97 10.11 13.89
N VAL A 292 21.55 9.30 12.92
CA VAL A 292 21.78 7.87 12.88
C VAL A 292 22.56 7.52 11.61
N SER A 293 23.40 6.49 11.68
CA SER A 293 24.24 6.03 10.57
C SER A 293 23.43 5.26 9.51
N LEU A 294 22.43 5.92 8.92
CA LEU A 294 21.42 5.38 8.03
C LEU A 294 21.36 6.08 6.67
N LYS A 295 20.88 5.36 5.66
CA LYS A 295 20.55 5.88 4.33
C LYS A 295 19.26 5.22 3.81
N PRO A 296 18.16 5.94 3.58
CA PRO A 296 17.88 7.31 3.98
C PRO A 296 17.69 7.47 5.51
N GLY A 297 17.52 8.71 5.97
CA GLY A 297 17.12 8.96 7.37
C GLY A 297 18.23 9.39 8.33
N LYS A 298 19.41 9.75 7.81
CA LYS A 298 20.55 10.21 8.61
C LYS A 298 20.21 11.24 9.70
N PRO A 299 19.43 12.31 9.45
CA PRO A 299 19.30 13.39 10.43
C PRO A 299 18.08 13.19 11.37
N LEU A 300 17.73 11.93 11.65
CA LEU A 300 16.73 11.59 12.67
C LEU A 300 17.19 12.09 14.04
N CYS A 301 16.30 12.77 14.75
CA CYS A 301 16.48 13.13 16.15
C CYS A 301 15.45 12.35 17.00
N LEU A 302 15.91 11.67 18.05
CA LEU A 302 15.05 11.02 19.04
C LEU A 302 15.27 11.68 20.39
N ALA A 303 14.20 12.02 21.09
CA ALA A 303 14.24 12.79 22.31
C ALA A 303 13.15 12.34 23.30
N LEU A 304 13.37 12.66 24.57
CA LEU A 304 12.34 12.67 25.59
C LEU A 304 12.28 14.09 26.15
N LEU A 305 11.24 14.83 25.74
CA LEU A 305 11.05 16.22 26.13
C LEU A 305 10.16 16.24 27.36
N GLU A 306 10.73 16.60 28.50
CA GLU A 306 10.09 16.47 29.82
C GLU A 306 9.74 15.00 30.13
N GLU A 307 8.49 14.58 29.92
CA GLU A 307 8.02 13.19 30.03
C GLU A 307 7.41 12.66 28.72
N THR A 308 7.38 13.48 27.66
CA THR A 308 6.71 13.18 26.41
C THR A 308 7.74 12.74 25.36
N PRO A 309 7.64 11.52 24.81
CA PRO A 309 8.51 11.07 23.74
C PRO A 309 8.35 11.96 22.50
N ALA A 310 9.48 12.33 21.90
CA ALA A 310 9.48 13.20 20.73
C ALA A 310 10.49 12.73 19.69
N ALA A 311 10.20 12.99 18.42
CA ALA A 311 11.15 12.78 17.35
C ALA A 311 11.09 13.87 16.29
N ILE A 312 12.26 14.20 15.74
CA ILE A 312 12.38 15.01 14.53
C ILE A 312 12.67 14.08 13.37
N LEU A 313 11.70 13.95 12.47
CA LEU A 313 11.79 13.14 11.28
C LEU A 313 12.43 13.93 10.13
N PRO A 314 13.21 13.26 9.26
CA PRO A 314 13.79 13.89 8.07
C PRO A 314 12.73 14.54 7.16
N GLY A 315 13.03 15.69 6.56
CA GLY A 315 12.09 16.40 5.68
C GLY A 315 11.70 15.66 4.40
N PHE A 316 12.51 14.72 3.93
CA PHE A 316 12.17 13.91 2.74
C PHE A 316 11.15 12.80 3.06
N PRO A 317 10.08 12.64 2.27
CA PRO A 317 8.98 11.70 2.59
C PRO A 317 9.42 10.25 2.77
N THR A 318 10.25 9.71 1.88
CA THR A 318 10.73 8.32 2.01
C THR A 318 11.60 8.14 3.26
N SER A 319 12.44 9.13 3.56
CA SER A 319 13.27 9.13 4.77
C SER A 319 12.41 9.15 6.03
N SER A 320 11.44 10.06 6.08
CA SER A 320 10.51 10.24 7.20
C SER A 320 9.75 8.95 7.50
N THR A 321 9.15 8.37 6.46
CA THR A 321 8.38 7.13 6.58
C THR A 321 9.24 5.97 7.08
N PHE A 322 10.45 5.84 6.52
CA PHE A 322 11.37 4.80 6.93
C PHE A 322 11.75 4.95 8.43
N THR A 323 12.16 6.14 8.83
CA THR A 323 12.51 6.40 10.24
C THR A 323 11.31 6.25 11.17
N PHE A 324 10.10 6.60 10.72
CA PHE A 324 8.87 6.38 11.45
C PHE A 324 8.64 4.88 11.69
N HIS A 325 8.62 4.05 10.65
CA HIS A 325 8.37 2.61 10.80
C HIS A 325 9.47 1.90 11.60
N LYS A 326 10.72 2.34 11.49
CA LYS A 326 11.84 1.69 12.19
C LYS A 326 11.93 2.07 13.67
N PHE A 327 11.72 3.34 14.02
CA PHE A 327 11.99 3.85 15.38
C PHE A 327 10.74 4.29 16.16
N ILE A 328 9.69 4.75 15.47
CA ILE A 328 8.52 5.36 16.10
C ILE A 328 7.35 4.38 16.19
N ALA A 329 7.04 3.69 15.08
CA ALA A 329 5.92 2.77 15.02
C ALA A 329 5.98 1.67 16.10
N PRO A 330 7.14 1.03 16.39
CA PRO A 330 7.22 0.03 17.45
C PRO A 330 6.82 0.58 18.83
N VAL A 331 7.22 1.81 19.15
CA VAL A 331 6.91 2.51 20.40
C VAL A 331 5.41 2.84 20.49
N LEU A 332 4.86 3.46 19.43
CA LEU A 332 3.44 3.82 19.38
C LEU A 332 2.51 2.60 19.46
N ARG A 333 2.88 1.47 18.85
CA ARG A 333 2.11 0.22 18.95
C ARG A 333 1.96 -0.24 20.38
N VAL A 334 3.06 -0.30 21.13
CA VAL A 334 3.04 -0.72 22.53
C VAL A 334 2.25 0.28 23.37
N MET A 335 2.39 1.58 23.13
CA MET A 335 1.58 2.62 23.79
C MET A 335 0.07 2.49 23.49
N ALA A 336 -0.30 2.02 22.30
CA ALA A 336 -1.69 1.75 21.91
C ALA A 336 -2.21 0.38 22.41
N GLY A 337 -1.38 -0.40 23.11
CA GLY A 337 -1.73 -1.74 23.59
C GLY A 337 -1.64 -2.84 22.54
N LEU A 338 -1.06 -2.56 21.36
CA LEU A 338 -0.77 -3.55 20.34
C LEU A 338 0.54 -4.29 20.64
N GLU A 339 0.60 -5.56 20.24
CA GLU A 339 1.86 -6.28 20.18
C GLU A 339 2.81 -5.63 19.16
N LEU A 340 4.11 -5.83 19.37
CA LEU A 340 5.12 -5.54 18.35
C LEU A 340 4.77 -6.28 17.05
N GLU A 341 4.96 -5.59 15.94
CA GLU A 341 4.67 -6.19 14.64
C GLU A 341 5.59 -7.40 14.42
N ARG A 342 5.00 -8.59 14.24
CA ARG A 342 5.73 -9.75 13.73
C ARG A 342 6.13 -9.42 12.31
N SER A 343 7.35 -8.90 12.14
CA SER A 343 7.87 -8.44 10.86
C SER A 343 7.65 -9.53 9.80
N THR A 344 6.84 -9.22 8.79
CA THR A 344 6.63 -10.12 7.66
C THR A 344 7.78 -9.91 6.69
N TYR A 345 8.78 -10.77 6.83
CA TYR A 345 9.87 -10.86 5.87
C TYR A 345 9.49 -11.81 4.75
N ILE A 346 9.87 -11.45 3.53
CA ILE A 346 9.93 -12.41 2.44
C ILE A 346 11.35 -12.48 1.89
N LYS A 347 11.78 -13.69 1.52
CA LYS A 347 13.05 -13.87 0.81
C LYS A 347 12.85 -13.54 -0.66
N ALA A 348 13.67 -12.67 -1.21
CA ALA A 348 13.63 -12.30 -2.61
C ALA A 348 15.03 -12.19 -3.20
N LYS A 349 15.15 -12.53 -4.49
CA LYS A 349 16.38 -12.45 -5.27
C LYS A 349 16.58 -11.05 -5.82
N VAL A 350 17.77 -10.48 -5.70
CA VAL A 350 18.09 -9.18 -6.30
C VAL A 350 18.42 -9.40 -7.79
N PRO A 351 17.67 -8.84 -8.75
CA PRO A 351 17.84 -9.16 -10.18
C PRO A 351 19.00 -8.42 -10.84
N GLN A 352 19.49 -7.33 -10.22
CA GLN A 352 20.53 -6.47 -10.75
C GLN A 352 21.48 -6.04 -9.64
N ARG A 353 22.76 -5.89 -9.95
CA ARG A 353 23.75 -5.38 -8.99
C ARG A 353 23.32 -4.03 -8.41
N ILE A 354 23.42 -3.89 -7.09
CA ILE A 354 23.11 -2.64 -6.36
C ILE A 354 24.38 -2.18 -5.67
N ASN A 355 24.83 -0.97 -5.97
CA ASN A 355 25.95 -0.36 -5.26
C ASN A 355 25.42 0.36 -4.01
N SER A 356 26.13 0.26 -2.90
CA SER A 356 25.89 0.95 -1.64
C SER A 356 27.18 1.59 -1.12
N GLU A 357 27.08 2.44 -0.10
CA GLU A 357 28.20 3.18 0.47
C GLU A 357 28.61 2.56 1.82
N LYS A 358 29.91 2.29 2.00
CA LYS A 358 30.41 1.86 3.32
C LYS A 358 30.10 2.89 4.40
N GLY A 359 29.84 2.37 5.59
CA GLY A 359 29.73 3.17 6.79
C GLY A 359 28.31 3.61 7.11
N ARG A 360 27.28 3.24 6.34
CA ARG A 360 25.86 3.41 6.71
C ARG A 360 25.04 2.18 6.35
N THR A 361 24.09 1.82 7.18
CA THR A 361 23.06 0.84 6.80
C THR A 361 22.14 1.50 5.79
N GLU A 362 22.00 0.90 4.61
CA GLU A 362 21.17 1.43 3.52
C GLU A 362 19.86 0.65 3.41
N PHE A 363 18.75 1.35 3.49
CA PHE A 363 17.41 0.82 3.30
C PHE A 363 16.92 1.21 1.91
N ASN A 364 16.76 0.21 1.06
CA ASN A 364 16.43 0.40 -0.33
C ASN A 364 15.01 -0.06 -0.59
N LEU A 365 14.14 0.85 -1.04
CA LEU A 365 12.76 0.50 -1.40
C LEU A 365 12.77 -0.45 -2.61
N VAL A 366 11.94 -1.47 -2.54
CA VAL A 366 11.84 -2.48 -3.59
C VAL A 366 10.43 -2.67 -4.10
N HIS A 367 10.36 -3.09 -5.36
CA HIS A 367 9.20 -3.71 -5.94
C HIS A 367 9.39 -5.22 -5.99
N LEU A 368 8.42 -5.95 -5.46
CA LEU A 368 8.37 -7.39 -5.50
C LEU A 368 7.72 -7.87 -6.79
N VAL A 369 8.38 -8.83 -7.43
CA VAL A 369 7.96 -9.47 -8.67
C VAL A 369 7.97 -10.97 -8.45
N HIS A 370 6.87 -11.65 -8.71
CA HIS A 370 6.77 -13.10 -8.54
C HIS A 370 6.94 -13.81 -9.88
N ASN A 371 7.79 -14.84 -9.92
CA ASN A 371 7.99 -15.71 -11.07
C ASN A 371 8.02 -17.19 -10.63
N GLU A 372 8.24 -18.12 -11.56
CA GLU A 372 8.29 -19.57 -11.28
C GLU A 372 9.36 -19.97 -10.25
N ASN A 373 10.40 -19.16 -10.09
CA ASN A 373 11.52 -19.37 -9.17
C ASN A 373 11.38 -18.59 -7.85
N GLY A 374 10.22 -17.97 -7.58
CA GLY A 374 9.95 -17.19 -6.37
C GLY A 374 9.93 -15.67 -6.60
N PHE A 375 10.27 -14.90 -5.57
CA PHE A 375 10.25 -13.44 -5.63
C PHE A 375 11.59 -12.85 -6.09
N SER A 376 11.52 -11.85 -6.98
CA SER A 376 12.62 -10.93 -7.31
C SER A 376 12.33 -9.55 -6.70
N ALA A 377 13.34 -8.91 -6.10
CA ALA A 377 13.24 -7.59 -5.49
C ALA A 377 13.94 -6.53 -6.35
N TYR A 378 13.16 -5.74 -7.08
CA TYR A 378 13.65 -4.65 -7.91
C TYR A 378 13.79 -3.37 -7.10
N SER A 379 15.02 -2.84 -6.98
CA SER A 379 15.20 -1.50 -6.41
C SER A 379 14.37 -0.47 -7.18
N THR A 380 13.70 0.43 -6.46
CA THR A 380 13.01 1.56 -7.11
C THR A 380 13.98 2.51 -7.82
N GLY A 381 15.27 2.50 -7.47
CA GLY A 381 16.31 3.35 -8.07
C GLY A 381 16.10 4.86 -7.87
N LYS A 382 15.14 5.25 -7.02
CA LYS A 382 14.80 6.65 -6.76
C LYS A 382 15.40 7.09 -5.42
N GLY A 383 15.94 8.32 -5.40
CA GLY A 383 16.49 8.91 -4.18
C GLY A 383 15.43 9.20 -3.11
N SER A 384 15.88 9.54 -1.91
CA SER A 384 15.05 9.77 -0.72
C SER A 384 13.88 10.76 -0.88
N GLY A 385 13.95 11.67 -1.85
CA GLY A 385 12.89 12.63 -2.15
C GLY A 385 11.73 12.09 -3.00
N SER A 386 11.69 10.80 -3.35
CA SER A 386 10.68 10.28 -4.27
C SER A 386 9.42 9.75 -3.60
N ILE A 387 8.38 10.59 -3.58
CA ILE A 387 7.02 10.22 -3.13
C ILE A 387 6.46 9.05 -3.93
N THR A 388 6.62 9.07 -5.26
CA THR A 388 6.10 8.00 -6.14
C THR A 388 6.86 6.68 -6.01
N GLY A 389 8.14 6.72 -5.61
CA GLY A 389 8.91 5.52 -5.30
C GLY A 389 8.33 4.82 -4.07
N PHE A 390 8.07 5.59 -3.01
CA PHE A 390 7.46 5.08 -1.79
C PHE A 390 6.05 4.53 -2.01
N ALA A 391 5.14 5.31 -2.59
CA ALA A 391 3.74 4.92 -2.76
C ALA A 391 3.52 3.64 -3.60
N ARG A 392 4.53 3.20 -4.36
CA ARG A 392 4.47 2.01 -5.20
C ARG A 392 5.33 0.86 -4.67
N ALA A 393 6.14 1.08 -3.64
CA ALA A 393 7.02 0.06 -3.08
C ALA A 393 6.21 -0.98 -2.32
N ASP A 394 6.58 -2.24 -2.42
CA ASP A 394 5.95 -3.32 -1.63
C ASP A 394 6.70 -3.57 -0.32
N GLY A 395 7.89 -2.99 -0.19
CA GLY A 395 8.78 -3.25 0.92
C GLY A 395 10.11 -2.52 0.80
N PHE A 396 11.01 -2.81 1.73
CA PHE A 396 12.41 -2.38 1.67
C PHE A 396 13.33 -3.53 2.04
N MET A 397 14.55 -3.51 1.47
CA MET A 397 15.65 -4.37 1.88
C MET A 397 16.65 -3.59 2.71
N GLU A 398 17.21 -4.24 3.72
CA GLU A 398 18.33 -3.73 4.50
C GLU A 398 19.66 -4.17 3.88
N ILE A 399 20.51 -3.20 3.53
CA ILE A 399 21.87 -3.41 3.07
C ILE A 399 22.81 -3.08 4.25
N PRO A 400 23.54 -4.07 4.79
CA PRO A 400 24.36 -3.87 5.98
C PRO A 400 25.45 -2.82 5.78
N ARG A 401 25.83 -2.13 6.86
CA ARG A 401 26.80 -1.02 6.89
C ARG A 401 28.13 -1.26 6.15
N ASN A 402 28.60 -2.50 6.14
CA ASN A 402 29.90 -2.88 5.59
C ASN A 402 29.81 -3.43 4.15
N THR A 403 28.63 -3.36 3.54
CA THR A 403 28.36 -3.88 2.19
C THR A 403 28.46 -2.76 1.17
N GLU A 404 29.41 -2.84 0.24
CA GLU A 404 29.53 -1.88 -0.88
C GLU A 404 28.63 -2.23 -2.06
N MET A 405 28.21 -3.49 -2.11
CA MET A 405 27.57 -4.03 -3.28
C MET A 405 26.79 -5.28 -2.92
N LEU A 406 25.56 -5.35 -3.43
CA LEU A 406 24.80 -6.59 -3.55
C LEU A 406 24.92 -7.09 -4.98
N GLU A 407 25.26 -8.36 -5.14
CA GLU A 407 25.44 -8.95 -6.46
C GLU A 407 24.10 -9.36 -7.10
N ALA A 408 24.09 -9.37 -8.43
CA ALA A 408 22.94 -9.89 -9.15
C ALA A 408 22.75 -11.38 -8.81
N GLY A 409 21.58 -11.69 -8.25
CA GLY A 409 21.15 -13.02 -7.89
C GLY A 409 21.28 -13.37 -6.40
N GLU A 410 21.78 -12.46 -5.58
CA GLU A 410 21.82 -12.62 -4.13
C GLU A 410 20.40 -12.63 -3.53
N ILE A 411 20.19 -13.44 -2.48
CA ILE A 411 18.91 -13.54 -1.77
C ILE A 411 18.97 -12.65 -0.54
N THR A 412 17.99 -11.75 -0.40
CA THR A 412 17.87 -10.86 0.75
C THR A 412 16.48 -10.95 1.37
N ASN A 413 16.35 -10.47 2.62
CA ASN A 413 15.09 -10.35 3.31
C ASN A 413 14.46 -9.00 2.99
N ILE A 414 13.21 -9.03 2.54
CA ILE A 414 12.40 -7.85 2.25
C ILE A 414 11.40 -7.67 3.39
N HIS A 415 11.49 -6.53 4.07
CA HIS A 415 10.45 -6.09 4.99
C HIS A 415 9.28 -5.58 4.17
N LEU A 416 8.11 -6.19 4.32
CA LEU A 416 6.92 -5.74 3.61
C LEU A 416 6.40 -4.41 4.18
N LEU A 417 5.96 -3.52 3.29
CA LEU A 417 5.14 -2.37 3.64
C LEU A 417 3.67 -2.76 3.44
N GLY A 418 2.94 -2.94 4.55
CA GLY A 418 1.54 -3.35 4.53
C GLY A 418 1.31 -4.86 4.43
N LYS A 419 0.03 -5.27 4.42
CA LYS A 419 -0.37 -6.64 4.82
C LYS A 419 -0.31 -7.74 3.74
N THR A 420 -0.16 -7.46 2.43
CA THR A 420 0.03 -8.53 1.44
C THR A 420 0.62 -8.03 0.11
N ALA A 421 1.73 -8.62 -0.35
CA ALA A 421 2.19 -8.50 -1.73
C ALA A 421 1.42 -9.49 -2.61
N ARG A 422 0.25 -9.11 -3.13
CA ARG A 422 -0.40 -9.91 -4.19
C ARG A 422 0.30 -9.65 -5.53
N PRO A 423 0.73 -10.69 -6.25
CA PRO A 423 1.29 -10.49 -7.58
C PRO A 423 0.21 -9.93 -8.53
N PRO A 424 0.56 -9.01 -9.43
CA PRO A 424 -0.38 -8.46 -10.40
C PRO A 424 -0.74 -9.49 -11.46
N ASP A 425 -1.92 -9.34 -12.08
CA ASP A 425 -2.32 -10.16 -13.22
C ASP A 425 -1.39 -9.91 -14.42
N LEU A 426 -0.98 -8.65 -14.63
CA LEU A 426 -0.06 -8.22 -15.68
C LEU A 426 1.15 -7.46 -15.10
N MET A 427 2.33 -8.04 -15.28
CA MET A 427 3.60 -7.45 -14.86
C MET A 427 4.29 -6.76 -16.03
N ILE A 428 4.53 -5.45 -15.93
CA ILE A 428 5.15 -4.64 -16.98
C ILE A 428 6.48 -4.08 -16.47
N ILE A 429 7.57 -4.34 -17.17
CA ILE A 429 8.92 -3.85 -16.78
C ILE A 429 9.61 -3.27 -18.00
N GLY A 430 9.89 -1.96 -18.02
CA GLY A 430 10.57 -1.35 -19.17
C GLY A 430 10.66 0.18 -19.13
N SER A 431 10.75 0.80 -20.31
CA SER A 431 10.72 2.26 -20.45
C SER A 431 9.34 2.81 -20.12
N HIS A 432 9.27 3.98 -19.51
CA HIS A 432 8.01 4.69 -19.28
C HIS A 432 7.52 5.43 -20.54
N CYS A 433 6.20 5.51 -20.70
CA CYS A 433 5.54 6.31 -21.72
C CYS A 433 4.12 6.70 -21.29
N VAL A 434 3.67 7.90 -21.65
CA VAL A 434 2.30 8.38 -21.41
C VAL A 434 1.23 7.48 -22.05
N GLY A 435 1.52 6.90 -23.23
CA GLY A 435 0.62 5.94 -23.87
C GLY A 435 0.49 4.64 -23.07
N LEU A 436 1.56 4.20 -22.42
CA LEU A 436 1.53 3.01 -21.56
C LEU A 436 0.73 3.29 -20.28
N ASP A 437 0.86 4.46 -19.67
CA ASP A 437 0.03 4.84 -18.52
C ASP A 437 -1.46 4.81 -18.86
N PHE A 438 -1.84 5.34 -20.04
CA PHE A 438 -3.21 5.28 -20.55
C PHE A 438 -3.67 3.82 -20.75
N LEU A 439 -2.88 2.99 -21.42
CA LEU A 439 -3.22 1.58 -21.65
C LEU A 439 -3.36 0.78 -20.36
N ILE A 440 -2.50 1.03 -19.36
CA ILE A 440 -2.63 0.44 -18.03
C ILE A 440 -3.96 0.85 -17.38
N GLY A 441 -4.36 2.12 -17.51
CA GLY A 441 -5.65 2.61 -17.04
C GLY A 441 -6.83 1.89 -17.69
N GLU A 442 -6.78 1.68 -19.00
CA GLU A 442 -7.84 0.98 -19.74
C GLU A 442 -7.89 -0.53 -19.43
N ILE A 443 -6.73 -1.20 -19.26
CA ILE A 443 -6.69 -2.60 -18.83
C ILE A 443 -7.25 -2.77 -17.42
N LYS A 444 -6.94 -1.85 -16.50
CA LYS A 444 -7.51 -1.88 -15.15
C LYS A 444 -9.04 -1.76 -15.14
N LYS A 445 -9.63 -1.03 -16.09
CA LYS A 445 -11.10 -0.96 -16.25
C LYS A 445 -11.73 -2.29 -16.68
N LEU A 446 -10.93 -3.21 -17.22
CA LEU A 446 -11.35 -4.57 -17.54
C LEU A 446 -11.19 -5.54 -16.35
N GLY A 447 -10.81 -5.03 -15.17
CA GLY A 447 -10.61 -5.84 -13.97
C GLY A 447 -9.24 -6.50 -13.86
N ILE A 448 -8.31 -6.22 -14.78
CA ILE A 448 -6.95 -6.79 -14.77
C ILE A 448 -6.04 -5.88 -13.93
N SER A 449 -5.52 -6.41 -12.84
CA SER A 449 -4.52 -5.71 -12.03
C SER A 449 -3.19 -5.63 -12.76
N CYS A 450 -2.60 -4.43 -12.79
CA CYS A 450 -1.35 -4.16 -13.51
C CYS A 450 -0.34 -3.51 -12.58
N LYS A 451 0.92 -3.95 -12.70
CA LYS A 451 2.07 -3.30 -12.06
C LYS A 451 3.09 -2.93 -13.11
N PHE A 452 3.61 -1.70 -13.03
CA PHE A 452 4.60 -1.19 -13.97
C PHE A 452 5.85 -0.70 -13.24
N LEU A 453 7.00 -1.23 -13.67
CA LEU A 453 8.34 -0.82 -13.21
C LEU A 453 9.09 -0.10 -14.33
N ALA A 454 9.40 1.17 -14.08
CA ALA A 454 10.14 2.01 -15.01
C ALA A 454 11.66 1.83 -14.82
N VAL A 455 12.23 0.83 -15.49
CA VAL A 455 13.68 0.50 -15.41
C VAL A 455 14.45 0.85 -16.68
N GLY A 456 13.77 1.39 -17.69
CA GLY A 456 14.33 1.67 -19.02
C GLY A 456 14.25 0.46 -19.96
N SER A 457 14.50 0.69 -21.26
CA SER A 457 14.29 -0.32 -22.31
C SER A 457 15.21 -1.54 -22.14
N THR A 458 16.53 -1.31 -22.00
CA THR A 458 17.52 -2.40 -21.88
C THR A 458 17.24 -3.31 -20.69
N SER A 459 17.03 -2.73 -19.51
CA SER A 459 16.70 -3.49 -18.29
C SER A 459 15.35 -4.20 -18.40
N GLY A 460 14.38 -3.61 -19.11
CA GLY A 460 13.08 -4.24 -19.39
C GLY A 460 13.19 -5.47 -20.28
N ILE A 461 13.99 -5.40 -21.34
CA ILE A 461 14.23 -6.54 -22.24
C ILE A 461 14.92 -7.68 -21.49
N GLN A 462 15.93 -7.36 -20.67
CA GLN A 462 16.59 -8.36 -19.84
C GLN A 462 15.63 -9.00 -18.82
N ALA A 463 14.69 -8.23 -18.26
CA ALA A 463 13.64 -8.76 -17.38
C ALA A 463 12.68 -9.70 -18.14
N ALA A 464 12.30 -9.34 -19.37
CA ALA A 464 11.50 -10.19 -20.24
C ALA A 464 12.22 -11.51 -20.57
N GLN A 465 13.53 -11.46 -20.89
CA GLN A 465 14.36 -12.65 -21.12
C GLN A 465 14.43 -13.58 -19.91
N ARG A 466 14.46 -13.02 -18.69
CA ARG A 466 14.41 -13.80 -17.44
C ARG A 466 13.01 -14.28 -17.05
N GLY A 467 11.97 -13.93 -17.82
CA GLY A 467 10.58 -14.30 -17.53
C GLY A 467 9.96 -13.57 -16.34
N GLU A 468 10.52 -12.42 -15.95
CA GLU A 468 10.12 -11.62 -14.79
C GLU A 468 9.01 -10.60 -15.11
N CYS A 469 8.69 -10.41 -16.39
CA CYS A 469 7.54 -9.61 -16.81
C CYS A 469 6.75 -10.30 -17.93
N ASP A 470 5.52 -9.84 -18.10
CA ASP A 470 4.64 -10.25 -19.18
C ASP A 470 4.88 -9.42 -20.44
N LEU A 471 5.21 -8.14 -20.27
CA LEU A 471 5.63 -7.27 -21.36
C LEU A 471 6.62 -6.20 -20.90
N ALA A 472 7.45 -5.74 -21.83
CA ALA A 472 8.43 -4.70 -21.64
C ALA A 472 8.27 -3.61 -22.71
N GLY A 473 7.98 -2.38 -22.28
CA GLY A 473 7.98 -1.22 -23.18
C GLY A 473 9.39 -0.84 -23.60
N THR A 474 9.64 -0.69 -24.90
CA THR A 474 10.98 -0.43 -25.47
C THR A 474 10.96 0.55 -26.64
N HIS A 475 12.06 1.27 -26.81
CA HIS A 475 12.30 2.21 -27.91
C HIS A 475 13.79 2.32 -28.22
N LEU A 476 14.46 1.16 -28.37
CA LEU A 476 15.89 1.10 -28.69
C LEU A 476 16.10 1.22 -30.19
N MET A 477 16.86 2.22 -30.61
CA MET A 477 17.29 2.38 -32.00
C MET A 477 18.47 1.46 -32.29
N GLU A 478 18.42 0.74 -33.41
CA GLU A 478 19.52 -0.08 -33.88
C GLU A 478 20.70 0.79 -34.35
N LYS A 479 21.92 0.37 -34.01
CA LYS A 479 23.13 1.13 -34.34
C LYS A 479 23.38 1.11 -35.85
N GLY A 480 23.41 2.30 -36.45
CA GLY A 480 23.67 2.46 -37.89
C GLY A 480 22.45 2.29 -38.79
N SER A 481 21.25 2.12 -38.23
CA SER A 481 19.98 2.11 -38.96
C SER A 481 19.00 3.15 -38.41
N ASN A 482 17.85 3.29 -39.08
CA ASN A 482 16.69 4.06 -38.58
C ASN A 482 15.56 3.12 -38.11
N GLN A 483 15.86 1.84 -37.87
CA GLN A 483 14.91 0.87 -37.36
C GLN A 483 14.96 0.83 -35.83
N TYR A 484 13.78 0.72 -35.22
CA TYR A 484 13.62 0.59 -33.78
C TYR A 484 13.24 -0.85 -33.42
N ASN A 485 13.80 -1.33 -32.31
CA ASN A 485 13.47 -2.60 -31.64
C ASN A 485 13.66 -3.89 -32.46
N HIS A 486 13.88 -3.83 -33.78
CA HIS A 486 13.96 -5.02 -34.65
C HIS A 486 15.10 -5.96 -34.26
N HIS A 487 16.27 -5.41 -33.92
CA HIS A 487 17.44 -6.14 -33.44
C HIS A 487 17.23 -6.89 -32.12
N LEU A 488 16.10 -6.69 -31.43
CA LEU A 488 15.73 -7.37 -30.18
C LEU A 488 15.01 -8.69 -30.41
N LEU A 489 14.54 -8.96 -31.64
CA LEU A 489 13.83 -10.19 -31.97
C LEU A 489 14.75 -11.40 -31.79
N THR A 490 14.31 -12.34 -30.97
CA THR A 490 14.92 -13.66 -30.78
C THR A 490 13.81 -14.73 -30.81
N PRO A 491 14.13 -16.03 -30.93
CA PRO A 491 13.12 -17.09 -30.85
C PRO A 491 12.32 -17.11 -29.53
N GLU A 492 12.81 -16.43 -28.50
CA GLU A 492 12.21 -16.39 -27.16
C GLU A 492 11.39 -15.13 -26.89
N ILE A 493 11.41 -14.16 -27.82
CA ILE A 493 10.79 -12.84 -27.65
C ILE A 493 9.94 -12.48 -28.88
N ALA A 494 8.68 -12.12 -28.64
CA ALA A 494 7.82 -11.47 -29.60
C ALA A 494 7.89 -9.95 -29.49
N LEU A 495 7.88 -9.24 -30.61
CA LEU A 495 7.76 -7.79 -30.68
C LEU A 495 6.34 -7.41 -31.16
N ILE A 496 5.59 -6.70 -30.31
CA ILE A 496 4.28 -6.15 -30.64
C ILE A 496 4.43 -4.65 -30.90
N LYS A 497 4.06 -4.23 -32.11
CA LYS A 497 4.10 -2.81 -32.48
C LYS A 497 3.12 -2.01 -31.61
N GLY A 498 3.63 -0.92 -31.05
CA GLY A 498 2.83 0.00 -30.25
C GLY A 498 2.44 1.22 -31.06
N TYR A 499 3.14 2.32 -30.82
CA TYR A 499 2.84 3.62 -31.41
C TYR A 499 4.13 4.45 -31.56
N ARG A 500 4.06 5.49 -32.39
CA ARG A 500 5.16 6.41 -32.65
C ARG A 500 4.97 7.72 -31.91
N ARG A 501 6.09 8.32 -31.50
CA ARG A 501 6.15 9.60 -30.79
C ARG A 501 7.06 10.55 -31.54
N SER A 502 6.60 11.78 -31.80
CA SER A 502 7.40 12.80 -32.47
C SER A 502 8.44 13.36 -31.49
N GLN A 503 9.73 13.24 -31.83
CA GLN A 503 10.86 13.85 -31.13
C GLN A 503 11.27 15.14 -31.84
N GLY A 504 11.61 16.17 -31.07
CA GLY A 504 11.91 17.49 -31.62
C GLY A 504 12.58 18.43 -30.64
N LEU A 505 13.00 19.58 -31.16
CA LEU A 505 13.57 20.67 -30.39
C LEU A 505 12.47 21.42 -29.64
N LEU A 506 12.74 21.72 -28.38
CA LEU A 506 11.87 22.51 -27.51
C LEU A 506 12.55 23.84 -27.17
N PHE A 507 11.76 24.91 -27.13
CA PHE A 507 12.16 26.25 -26.67
C PHE A 507 10.93 27.04 -26.22
N ARG A 508 11.12 28.18 -25.56
CA ARG A 508 10.01 28.99 -25.06
C ARG A 508 9.42 29.88 -26.17
N LYS A 509 8.10 30.07 -26.14
CA LYS A 509 7.35 30.93 -27.07
C LYS A 509 7.76 32.39 -27.04
N ASP A 510 8.12 32.88 -25.85
CA ASP A 510 8.48 34.27 -25.59
C ASP A 510 9.97 34.58 -25.89
N ASP A 511 10.74 33.59 -26.33
CA ASP A 511 12.17 33.74 -26.57
C ASP A 511 12.46 34.25 -27.98
N SER A 512 12.66 35.56 -28.11
CA SER A 512 12.92 36.23 -29.39
C SER A 512 14.16 35.74 -30.13
N ARG A 513 15.10 35.07 -29.44
CA ARG A 513 16.27 34.43 -30.07
C ARG A 513 15.87 33.30 -31.01
N PHE A 514 14.67 32.73 -30.83
CA PHE A 514 14.14 31.64 -31.64
C PHE A 514 13.10 32.12 -32.69
N ALA A 515 12.80 33.43 -32.76
CA ALA A 515 11.77 33.97 -33.65
C ALA A 515 12.14 33.94 -35.15
N LEU A 516 13.43 33.85 -35.49
CA LEU A 516 13.93 33.81 -36.88
C LEU A 516 14.11 32.38 -37.43
N ILE A 517 13.72 31.38 -36.64
CA ILE A 517 13.99 29.97 -36.90
C ILE A 517 12.84 29.39 -37.72
N GLU A 518 12.69 29.84 -38.96
CA GLU A 518 11.68 29.30 -39.89
C GLU A 518 12.28 28.25 -40.85
N ASN A 519 11.60 27.10 -40.89
CA ASN A 519 11.58 26.03 -41.89
C ASN A 519 12.85 25.22 -42.21
N ASN A 520 14.00 25.45 -41.58
CA ASN A 520 15.17 24.58 -41.77
C ASN A 520 15.77 24.06 -40.46
N VAL A 521 15.29 22.88 -40.03
CA VAL A 521 15.71 22.17 -38.81
C VAL A 521 17.23 22.01 -38.72
N GLU A 522 17.94 21.74 -39.81
CA GLU A 522 19.40 21.58 -39.79
C GLU A 522 20.12 22.91 -39.52
N LYS A 523 19.69 23.99 -40.16
CA LYS A 523 20.24 25.34 -39.96
C LYS A 523 19.97 25.84 -38.54
N THR A 524 18.74 25.66 -38.08
CA THR A 524 18.30 25.91 -36.70
C THR A 524 19.21 25.22 -35.71
N THR A 525 19.36 23.90 -35.86
CA THR A 525 20.11 23.09 -34.93
C THR A 525 21.58 23.49 -34.89
N ARG A 526 22.17 23.82 -36.05
CA ARG A 526 23.55 24.30 -36.13
C ARG A 526 23.76 25.62 -35.38
N GLN A 527 22.86 26.59 -35.56
CA GLN A 527 22.92 27.87 -34.85
C GLN A 527 22.82 27.70 -33.33
N LEU A 528 21.92 26.84 -32.86
CA LEU A 528 21.77 26.55 -31.42
C LEU A 528 23.01 25.89 -30.80
N ILE A 529 23.74 25.09 -31.58
CA ILE A 529 24.97 24.43 -31.14
C ILE A 529 26.15 25.42 -31.06
N GLU A 530 26.18 26.41 -31.95
CA GLU A 530 27.30 27.36 -32.08
C GLU A 530 27.19 28.55 -31.11
N ASP A 531 25.97 28.96 -30.71
CA ASP A 531 25.76 30.06 -29.78
C ASP A 531 26.04 29.65 -28.32
N GLN A 532 27.15 30.15 -27.77
CA GLN A 532 27.57 29.90 -26.38
C GLN A 532 26.66 30.54 -25.33
N ASN A 533 25.82 31.51 -25.72
CA ASN A 533 24.86 32.17 -24.82
C ASN A 533 23.57 31.36 -24.65
N LEU A 534 23.38 30.32 -25.46
CA LEU A 534 22.26 29.39 -25.33
C LEU A 534 22.70 28.15 -24.55
N ARG A 535 21.99 27.90 -23.46
CA ARG A 535 22.24 26.74 -22.60
C ARG A 535 21.29 25.61 -22.95
N MET A 536 21.82 24.44 -23.29
CA MET A 536 21.01 23.26 -23.50
C MET A 536 20.73 22.50 -22.20
N ILE A 537 19.73 21.61 -22.24
CA ILE A 537 19.62 20.48 -21.30
C ILE A 537 19.55 19.16 -22.09
N ASN A 538 20.31 18.18 -21.63
CA ASN A 538 20.48 16.88 -22.29
C ASN A 538 19.53 15.82 -21.70
N ARG A 539 19.35 14.69 -22.38
CA ARG A 539 18.71 13.48 -21.83
C ARG A 539 19.77 12.50 -21.32
N ASN A 540 19.41 11.70 -20.33
CA ASN A 540 20.32 10.71 -19.75
C ASN A 540 20.84 9.70 -20.78
N LEU A 541 22.08 9.25 -20.58
CA LEU A 541 22.70 8.16 -21.35
C LEU A 541 21.78 6.93 -21.41
N GLY A 542 21.77 6.27 -22.58
CA GLY A 542 20.94 5.09 -22.85
C GLY A 542 19.49 5.39 -23.26
N SER A 543 19.05 6.65 -23.30
CA SER A 543 17.73 7.01 -23.84
C SER A 543 17.77 7.16 -25.37
N GLY A 544 16.71 6.76 -26.08
CA GLY A 544 16.62 6.91 -27.55
C GLY A 544 16.84 8.36 -28.02
N THR A 545 16.31 9.32 -27.26
CA THR A 545 16.53 10.76 -27.49
C THR A 545 17.97 11.20 -27.30
N ARG A 546 18.71 10.59 -26.37
CA ARG A 546 20.14 10.86 -26.22
C ARG A 546 20.92 10.38 -27.45
N VAL A 547 20.57 9.21 -28.01
CA VAL A 547 21.19 8.72 -29.25
C VAL A 547 20.94 9.68 -30.42
N LEU A 548 19.71 10.19 -30.56
CA LEU A 548 19.39 11.22 -31.56
C LEU A 548 20.23 12.49 -31.35
N LEU A 549 20.27 12.99 -30.11
CA LEU A 549 20.98 14.22 -29.78
C LEU A 549 22.49 14.07 -30.02
N ASP A 550 23.10 12.96 -29.61
CA ASP A 550 24.52 12.68 -29.85
C ASP A 550 24.83 12.60 -31.36
N ARG A 551 23.92 12.03 -32.17
CA ARG A 551 24.04 12.02 -33.64
C ARG A 551 24.02 13.44 -34.24
N ILE A 552 23.14 14.29 -33.73
CA ILE A 552 22.99 15.69 -34.17
C ILE A 552 24.23 16.53 -33.78
N LEU A 553 24.73 16.35 -32.55
CA LEU A 553 25.85 17.12 -32.01
C LEU A 553 27.20 16.68 -32.59
N GLY A 554 27.37 15.38 -32.87
CA GLY A 554 28.67 14.80 -33.19
C GLY A 554 29.66 14.99 -32.03
N ASP A 555 30.85 15.51 -32.31
CA ASP A 555 31.88 15.78 -31.29
C ASP A 555 31.68 17.11 -30.54
N ARG A 556 30.67 17.92 -30.93
CA ARG A 556 30.41 19.22 -30.32
C ARG A 556 29.80 19.08 -28.93
N ARG A 557 30.15 19.99 -28.03
CA ARG A 557 29.72 20.01 -26.62
C ARG A 557 29.26 21.44 -26.25
N PRO A 558 28.05 21.86 -26.65
CA PRO A 558 27.55 23.20 -26.37
C PRO A 558 27.30 23.43 -24.87
N SER A 559 27.08 24.69 -24.48
CA SER A 559 26.83 25.07 -23.09
C SER A 559 25.67 24.26 -22.49
N GLY A 560 25.88 23.64 -21.33
CA GLY A 560 24.89 22.76 -20.68
C GLY A 560 24.88 21.30 -21.13
N PHE A 561 25.75 20.87 -22.05
CA PHE A 561 25.81 19.48 -22.56
C PHE A 561 25.86 18.40 -21.48
N PHE A 562 26.62 18.62 -20.41
CA PHE A 562 26.79 17.65 -19.31
C PHE A 562 25.61 17.63 -18.32
N GLN A 563 24.64 18.54 -18.47
CA GLN A 563 23.46 18.58 -17.61
C GLN A 563 22.39 17.64 -18.18
N GLU A 564 22.21 16.49 -17.52
CA GLU A 564 21.28 15.46 -17.97
C GLU A 564 19.96 15.49 -17.18
N ALA A 565 18.85 15.49 -17.91
CA ALA A 565 17.50 15.23 -17.42
C ALA A 565 17.21 13.73 -17.49
N LYS A 566 16.42 13.19 -16.54
CA LYS A 566 15.99 11.77 -16.50
C LYS A 566 14.69 11.48 -17.25
N SER A 567 13.88 12.51 -17.56
CA SER A 567 12.65 12.38 -18.34
C SER A 567 12.48 13.52 -19.35
N HIS A 568 11.54 13.36 -20.27
CA HIS A 568 11.12 14.41 -21.19
C HIS A 568 10.52 15.61 -20.46
N ASN A 569 9.68 15.39 -19.45
CA ASN A 569 9.10 16.46 -18.63
C ASN A 569 10.19 17.25 -17.89
N SER A 570 11.28 16.61 -17.44
CA SER A 570 12.41 17.32 -16.82
C SER A 570 13.16 18.23 -17.80
N VAL A 571 13.22 17.89 -19.09
CA VAL A 571 13.74 18.76 -20.15
C VAL A 571 12.84 19.98 -20.31
N ALA A 572 11.54 19.77 -20.55
CA ALA A 572 10.58 20.85 -20.74
C ALA A 572 10.50 21.78 -19.51
N ALA A 573 10.47 21.22 -18.30
CA ALA A 573 10.48 22.01 -17.06
C ALA A 573 11.74 22.88 -16.93
N ALA A 574 12.91 22.38 -17.35
CA ALA A 574 14.13 23.19 -17.32
C ALA A 574 14.07 24.38 -18.27
N ILE A 575 13.44 24.19 -19.44
CA ILE A 575 13.25 25.24 -20.44
C ILE A 575 12.20 26.26 -19.94
N ALA A 576 11.05 25.80 -19.47
CA ALA A 576 9.99 26.66 -18.93
C ALA A 576 10.47 27.50 -17.72
N GLN A 577 11.30 26.91 -16.84
CA GLN A 577 11.88 27.56 -15.67
C GLN A 577 13.15 28.38 -15.98
N LYS A 578 13.51 28.56 -17.26
CA LYS A 578 14.70 29.31 -17.69
C LYS A 578 16.03 28.79 -17.13
N ARG A 579 16.09 27.51 -16.73
CA ARG A 579 17.34 26.81 -16.36
C ARG A 579 18.12 26.32 -17.59
N ALA A 580 17.42 26.14 -18.70
CA ALA A 580 17.95 25.90 -20.03
C ALA A 580 17.13 26.70 -21.05
N ASP A 581 17.67 26.90 -22.23
CA ASP A 581 17.03 27.59 -23.35
C ASP A 581 16.43 26.62 -24.35
N TRP A 582 17.08 25.47 -24.55
CA TRP A 582 16.62 24.46 -25.49
C TRP A 582 16.99 23.03 -25.07
N GLY A 583 16.36 22.05 -25.70
CA GLY A 583 16.64 20.62 -25.54
C GLY A 583 15.80 19.79 -26.50
N ILE A 584 16.03 18.47 -26.52
CA ILE A 584 15.19 17.55 -27.32
C ILE A 584 14.27 16.75 -26.39
N ALA A 585 12.98 16.77 -26.70
CA ALA A 585 11.96 15.96 -26.03
C ALA A 585 10.85 15.55 -27.02
N ILE A 586 9.72 15.07 -26.51
CA ILE A 586 8.58 14.63 -27.32
C ILE A 586 7.53 15.75 -27.43
N GLN A 587 6.81 15.77 -28.56
CA GLN A 587 5.81 16.79 -28.88
C GLN A 587 4.76 17.00 -27.79
N SER A 588 4.14 15.92 -27.29
CA SER A 588 3.09 16.00 -26.28
C SER A 588 3.56 16.74 -25.01
N VAL A 589 4.82 16.54 -24.61
CA VAL A 589 5.40 17.21 -23.43
C VAL A 589 5.67 18.69 -23.69
N ALA A 590 6.01 19.06 -24.92
CA ALA A 590 6.18 20.47 -25.31
C ALA A 590 4.83 21.20 -25.25
N GLU A 591 3.79 20.60 -25.83
CA GLU A 591 2.42 21.12 -25.85
C GLU A 591 1.86 21.29 -24.43
N ASP A 592 1.97 20.26 -23.59
CA ASP A 592 1.54 20.29 -22.18
C ASP A 592 2.26 21.38 -21.37
N SER A 593 3.51 21.69 -21.73
CA SER A 593 4.33 22.70 -21.05
C SER A 593 4.20 24.09 -21.67
N GLY A 594 3.36 24.26 -22.70
CA GLY A 594 3.20 25.52 -23.43
C GLY A 594 4.46 25.98 -24.18
N LEU A 595 5.37 25.06 -24.52
CA LEU A 595 6.61 25.34 -25.25
C LEU A 595 6.39 25.21 -26.75
N GLU A 596 7.27 25.85 -27.54
CA GLU A 596 7.34 25.59 -28.98
C GLU A 596 8.03 24.26 -29.25
N PHE A 597 7.66 23.65 -30.38
CA PHE A 597 8.15 22.34 -30.79
C PHE A 597 8.48 22.31 -32.28
N ILE A 598 9.72 21.96 -32.61
CA ILE A 598 10.14 21.71 -34.01
C ILE A 598 10.41 20.20 -34.17
N PRO A 599 9.62 19.47 -34.98
CA PRO A 599 9.81 18.04 -35.18
C PRO A 599 11.14 17.73 -35.87
N ILE A 600 11.81 16.67 -35.41
CA ILE A 600 13.03 16.12 -36.02
C ILE A 600 12.76 14.74 -36.62
N GLN A 601 12.26 13.81 -35.80
CA GLN A 601 12.01 12.42 -36.22
C GLN A 601 10.95 11.76 -35.34
N ASP A 602 10.31 10.71 -35.86
CA ASP A 602 9.44 9.83 -35.07
C ASP A 602 10.28 8.72 -34.40
N GLU A 603 10.00 8.46 -33.12
CA GLU A 603 10.53 7.32 -32.35
C GLU A 603 9.44 6.25 -32.21
N GLU A 604 9.78 4.98 -32.44
CA GLU A 604 8.85 3.86 -32.22
C GLU A 604 8.92 3.35 -30.78
N TYR A 605 7.76 3.27 -30.14
CA TYR A 605 7.61 2.68 -28.81
C TYR A 605 6.77 1.41 -28.92
N ASP A 606 7.41 0.28 -28.70
CA ASP A 606 6.86 -1.06 -28.90
C ASP A 606 6.89 -1.88 -27.60
N PHE A 607 6.27 -3.06 -27.64
CA PHE A 607 6.18 -3.97 -26.51
C PHE A 607 6.88 -5.29 -26.83
N VAL A 608 7.89 -5.62 -26.03
CA VAL A 608 8.58 -6.91 -26.04
C VAL A 608 7.84 -7.87 -25.10
N ILE A 609 7.48 -9.05 -25.60
CA ILE A 609 6.70 -10.06 -24.85
C ILE A 609 7.47 -11.39 -24.89
N PRO A 610 7.72 -12.05 -23.76
CA PRO A 610 8.32 -13.39 -23.77
C PRO A 610 7.39 -14.38 -24.49
N GLN A 611 7.93 -15.20 -25.38
CA GLN A 611 7.14 -16.12 -26.22
C GLN A 611 6.26 -17.05 -25.36
N LYS A 612 6.76 -17.49 -24.21
CA LYS A 612 6.03 -18.33 -23.23
C LYS A 612 4.80 -17.63 -22.61
N ARG A 613 4.79 -16.30 -22.58
CA ARG A 613 3.72 -15.47 -21.98
C ARG A 613 2.70 -14.99 -23.01
N LEU A 614 3.00 -15.09 -24.31
CA LEU A 614 2.17 -14.55 -25.39
C LEU A 614 0.72 -15.08 -25.39
N ASN A 615 0.52 -16.31 -24.92
CA ASN A 615 -0.79 -16.95 -24.86
C ASN A 615 -1.57 -16.69 -23.56
N ARG A 616 -1.00 -15.96 -22.60
CA ARG A 616 -1.71 -15.62 -21.36
C ARG A 616 -2.95 -14.76 -21.67
N PRO A 617 -4.09 -14.99 -21.00
CA PRO A 617 -5.31 -14.23 -21.24
C PRO A 617 -5.10 -12.72 -21.09
N GLU A 618 -4.36 -12.30 -20.06
CA GLU A 618 -4.12 -10.88 -19.76
C GLU A 618 -3.26 -10.21 -20.84
N VAL A 619 -2.25 -10.93 -21.35
CA VAL A 619 -1.36 -10.45 -22.41
C VAL A 619 -2.13 -10.30 -23.72
N ARG A 620 -2.97 -11.29 -24.07
CA ARG A 620 -3.83 -11.21 -25.25
C ARG A 620 -4.80 -10.03 -25.16
N GLN A 621 -5.41 -9.82 -23.99
CA GLN A 621 -6.27 -8.65 -23.77
C GLN A 621 -5.53 -7.32 -23.93
N PHE A 622 -4.27 -7.23 -23.50
CA PHE A 622 -3.42 -6.06 -23.74
C PHE A 622 -3.19 -5.82 -25.24
N ILE A 623 -2.85 -6.88 -25.98
CA ILE A 623 -2.64 -6.80 -27.44
C ILE A 623 -3.94 -6.41 -28.16
N ASP A 624 -5.06 -6.99 -27.79
CA ASP A 624 -6.36 -6.68 -28.36
C ASP A 624 -6.77 -5.24 -28.06
N LEU A 625 -6.45 -4.74 -26.86
CA LEU A 625 -6.71 -3.36 -26.47
C LEU A 625 -6.00 -2.37 -27.42
N LEU A 626 -4.73 -2.61 -27.75
CA LEU A 626 -3.96 -1.78 -28.70
C LEU A 626 -4.63 -1.68 -30.08
N ARG A 627 -5.37 -2.71 -30.49
CA ARG A 627 -6.02 -2.80 -31.81
C ARG A 627 -7.40 -2.17 -31.84
N LYS A 628 -8.01 -1.84 -30.69
CA LYS A 628 -9.36 -1.26 -30.66
C LYS A 628 -9.36 0.16 -31.26
N PRO A 629 -10.23 0.48 -32.24
CA PRO A 629 -10.28 1.81 -32.86
C PRO A 629 -10.47 2.96 -31.87
N ARG A 630 -11.28 2.74 -30.82
CA ARG A 630 -11.47 3.71 -29.73
C ARG A 630 -10.17 4.01 -29.00
N ILE A 631 -9.33 3.00 -28.74
CA ILE A 631 -8.05 3.13 -28.04
C ILE A 631 -7.05 3.87 -28.92
N GLN A 632 -6.96 3.50 -30.20
CA GLN A 632 -6.09 4.17 -31.17
C GLN A 632 -6.45 5.65 -31.33
N THR A 633 -7.75 5.96 -31.36
CA THR A 633 -8.22 7.36 -31.39
C THR A 633 -7.77 8.14 -30.16
N GLN A 634 -7.81 7.54 -28.97
CA GLN A 634 -7.36 8.20 -27.74
C GLN A 634 -5.83 8.34 -27.68
N LEU A 635 -5.07 7.35 -28.15
CA LEU A 635 -3.62 7.46 -28.30
C LEU A 635 -3.24 8.61 -29.25
N ASN A 636 -3.96 8.76 -30.37
CA ASN A 636 -3.77 9.90 -31.28
C ASN A 636 -4.08 11.25 -30.60
N LYS A 637 -5.11 11.31 -29.74
CA LYS A 637 -5.40 12.53 -28.94
C LYS A 637 -4.30 12.85 -27.92
N LEU A 638 -3.51 11.88 -27.50
CA LEU A 638 -2.31 12.07 -26.66
C LEU A 638 -1.06 12.45 -27.47
N GLY A 639 -1.21 12.74 -28.77
CA GLY A 639 -0.09 13.06 -29.66
C GLY A 639 0.74 11.84 -30.10
N LEU A 640 0.24 10.63 -29.90
CA LEU A 640 0.91 9.37 -30.27
C LEU A 640 0.35 8.86 -31.59
N LYS A 641 1.20 8.60 -32.59
CA LYS A 641 0.77 8.12 -33.90
C LYS A 641 0.66 6.59 -33.89
N VAL A 642 -0.53 6.06 -34.10
CA VAL A 642 -0.72 4.60 -34.26
C VAL A 642 -0.72 4.25 -35.75
N ASP A 643 0.16 3.34 -36.19
CA ASP A 643 0.09 2.83 -37.57
C ASP A 643 -1.08 1.85 -37.70
N THR A 644 -1.93 2.06 -38.71
CA THR A 644 -3.02 1.13 -39.10
C THR A 644 -2.54 -0.06 -39.94
N ARG A 645 -1.22 -0.20 -40.12
CA ARG A 645 -0.63 -1.25 -40.96
C ARG A 645 -0.53 -2.55 -40.16
N GLU A 646 -1.35 -3.52 -40.52
CA GLU A 646 -1.16 -4.93 -40.15
C GLU A 646 0.25 -5.38 -40.57
N LEU A 647 1.05 -5.82 -39.62
CA LEU A 647 2.26 -6.58 -39.90
C LEU A 647 1.93 -8.06 -39.71
N LYS A 648 2.07 -8.83 -40.80
CA LYS A 648 1.97 -10.29 -40.81
C LYS A 648 2.90 -10.87 -39.75
N THR A 649 2.36 -11.86 -39.04
CA THR A 649 2.97 -12.65 -37.97
C THR A 649 4.29 -13.28 -38.33
#